data_AF-Q98SN5-F1
#
_entry.id   AF-Q98SN5-F1
#
_cell.length_a   1.000
_cell.length_b   1.000
_cell.length_c   1.000
_cell.angle_alpha   90.00
_cell.angle_beta   90.00
_cell.angle_gamma   90.00
#
_symmetry.space_group_name_H-M   'P 1'
#
loop_
_entity.id
_entity.type
_entity.pdbx_description
1 polymer ?
#
loop_
_entity_poly.entity_id
_entity_poly.type
_entity_poly.pdbx_seq_one_letter_code
_entity_poly.pdbx_strand_id
1 'polypeptide(L)'
;MLLDKHGHLKLADFGTCMKMDETGMVRCDTAVGTPDYISPEVLKSQGGDGYYGRECDWWSVGVFLFEMLVGDTPFYADSLVGTYSKIMDHKNSLHFPDDVEISKHAKNLICAFLTDRDVRLGRNGVEEIKHHPFFKSDQWNWDNIRETAAPVVPELSSDIDSSNFDDIEDDKGDVETFPIPKAFVGNQLPFIGFTYYRDNLLLSDSSQSCRENESVHSSKNEFQKKLSKLEEQLSNELQAKDELEQKYRSANTRLEKIVKELDEEITSRKNVESAVRQLEREKALLQHKNTEYQRKAEHEADKKRNLENEVNSLKDQLEDLKKRNQNSQISNEKINQLQRQLDEANSLLRSESETAARLRKNQTESTKQIQQLEANNRELQDKNCLLENAKLKLEKDFLNLQSALESERRDRSHGSEIISDLQGRISSLEEEVKNGKSALAKLEMEKRQLQEKLTDLEKEKSNMEIDMTYKFKVMQQNLEQEEAEHKATKARLADKNKIYESIEEAKSEAMKEMEKKLLEERALKQKVENRLLEAEKQRSMLDCDLKQSQQKINELLRQKDKLNEDVKNLTLKIEQETQKRCLTQNDLKMQTQQVNTLKMSEKQLKQENNHLQEIKLSLEKQNNELRKERQDADGQMKELQDQLEAEQYFSTLYKTQVRELKEECEEKTKLCKEMQQKIQELQDERDSLAAQLEITLTKADSEQLARSIAEE
;
A
#
# COMPACT_ATOMS: atom_id res chain seq x y z
N MET A 1 6.40 -11.11 22.48
CA MET A 1 7.41 -11.29 23.55
C MET A 1 8.68 -11.82 22.91
N LEU A 2 9.87 -11.27 23.22
CA LEU A 2 11.14 -11.71 22.62
C LEU A 2 12.06 -12.33 23.68
N LEU A 3 12.97 -13.20 23.24
CA LEU A 3 13.98 -13.83 24.08
C LEU A 3 15.36 -13.20 23.80
N ASP A 4 16.15 -12.96 24.85
CA ASP A 4 17.55 -12.55 24.70
C ASP A 4 18.48 -13.74 24.47
N LYS A 5 19.78 -13.47 24.29
CA LYS A 5 20.81 -14.50 24.05
C LYS A 5 20.93 -15.57 25.13
N HIS A 6 20.33 -15.36 26.29
CA HIS A 6 20.33 -16.31 27.41
C HIS A 6 18.96 -16.99 27.58
N GLY A 7 18.01 -16.77 26.66
CA GLY A 7 16.67 -17.33 26.73
C GLY A 7 15.73 -16.58 27.67
N HIS A 8 16.09 -15.37 28.15
CA HIS A 8 15.24 -14.60 29.06
C HIS A 8 14.35 -13.60 28.33
N LEU A 9 13.15 -13.44 28.86
CA LEU A 9 12.11 -12.61 28.25
C LEU A 9 12.43 -11.10 28.31
N LYS A 10 12.12 -10.43 27.20
CA LYS A 10 12.01 -8.97 27.06
C LYS A 10 10.74 -8.64 26.29
N LEU A 11 10.05 -7.59 26.73
CA LEU A 11 8.93 -7.04 25.97
C LEU A 11 9.48 -6.12 24.87
N ALA A 12 8.84 -6.17 23.72
CA ALA A 12 9.10 -5.34 22.55
C ALA A 12 7.74 -4.92 21.97
N ASP A 13 7.76 -3.93 21.08
CA ASP A 13 6.57 -3.29 20.50
C ASP A 13 5.63 -2.67 21.56
N PHE A 14 5.89 -1.41 21.87
CA PHE A 14 5.09 -0.61 22.82
C PHE A 14 4.15 0.36 22.10
N GLY A 15 3.81 0.10 20.82
CA GLY A 15 2.97 0.99 20.01
C GLY A 15 1.55 1.20 20.54
N THR A 16 1.06 0.26 21.36
CA THR A 16 -0.26 0.31 22.00
C THR A 16 -0.24 0.82 23.44
N CYS A 17 0.94 1.16 24.00
CA CYS A 17 1.06 1.63 25.37
C CYS A 17 0.38 2.98 25.58
N MET A 18 -0.37 3.10 26.66
CA MET A 18 -1.00 4.35 27.09
C MET A 18 -0.54 4.74 28.48
N LYS A 19 -0.29 6.03 28.68
CA LYS A 19 0.05 6.57 30.00
C LYS A 19 -1.21 6.60 30.86
N MET A 20 -1.16 5.91 32.00
CA MET A 20 -2.22 5.96 33.01
C MET A 20 -2.35 7.36 33.62
N ASP A 21 -3.58 7.72 33.99
CA ASP A 21 -3.87 8.90 34.78
C ASP A 21 -3.52 8.72 36.28
N GLU A 22 -3.80 9.74 37.09
CA GLU A 22 -3.55 9.73 38.54
C GLU A 22 -4.33 8.63 39.28
N THR A 23 -5.42 8.14 38.69
CA THR A 23 -6.25 7.06 39.25
C THR A 23 -5.78 5.67 38.81
N GLY A 24 -4.77 5.60 37.93
CA GLY A 24 -4.27 4.34 37.38
C GLY A 24 -5.14 3.79 36.25
N MET A 25 -5.98 4.62 35.63
CA MET A 25 -6.89 4.25 34.55
C MET A 25 -6.43 4.88 33.22
N VAL A 26 -6.94 4.34 32.11
CA VAL A 26 -6.80 4.89 30.77
C VAL A 26 -8.16 4.93 30.08
N ARG A 27 -8.32 5.90 29.18
CA ARG A 27 -9.49 6.02 28.30
C ARG A 27 -9.01 5.91 26.85
N CYS A 28 -9.56 4.95 26.12
CA CYS A 28 -9.30 4.78 24.70
C CYS A 28 -10.57 4.40 23.95
N ASP A 29 -10.86 5.14 22.89
CA ASP A 29 -12.01 4.92 22.01
C ASP A 29 -11.67 3.96 20.85
N THR A 30 -10.42 3.50 20.74
CA THR A 30 -9.93 2.60 19.68
C THR A 30 -9.52 1.26 20.30
N ALA A 31 -10.11 0.13 19.87
CA ALA A 31 -9.51 -1.15 20.23
C ALA A 31 -8.22 -1.32 19.46
N VAL A 32 -7.14 -1.47 20.20
CA VAL A 32 -5.81 -1.77 19.69
C VAL A 32 -5.36 -3.09 20.29
N GLY A 33 -4.67 -3.91 19.50
CA GLY A 33 -4.13 -5.20 19.92
C GLY A 33 -4.55 -6.36 19.03
N THR A 34 -3.88 -7.50 19.22
CA THR A 34 -4.24 -8.76 18.55
C THR A 34 -5.57 -9.27 19.11
N PRO A 35 -6.57 -9.56 18.24
CA PRO A 35 -7.93 -9.91 18.66
C PRO A 35 -8.06 -11.04 19.68
N ASP A 36 -7.15 -12.00 19.68
CA ASP A 36 -7.22 -13.18 20.55
C ASP A 36 -6.83 -12.92 22.02
N TYR A 37 -6.06 -11.86 22.28
CA TYR A 37 -5.54 -11.55 23.62
C TYR A 37 -6.21 -10.34 24.29
N ILE A 38 -7.07 -9.63 23.56
CA ILE A 38 -7.74 -8.44 24.07
C ILE A 38 -8.73 -8.79 25.18
N SER A 39 -8.81 -7.94 26.21
CA SER A 39 -9.72 -8.15 27.34
C SER A 39 -11.14 -7.65 27.06
N PRO A 40 -12.16 -8.20 27.76
CA PRO A 40 -13.56 -7.82 27.53
C PRO A 40 -13.84 -6.33 27.78
N GLU A 41 -13.17 -5.71 28.75
CA GLU A 41 -13.35 -4.29 29.06
C GLU A 41 -12.74 -3.34 28.01
N VAL A 42 -11.67 -3.75 27.32
CA VAL A 42 -11.11 -2.99 26.18
C VAL A 42 -12.02 -3.13 24.95
N LEU A 43 -12.61 -4.30 24.72
CA LEU A 43 -13.63 -4.45 23.67
C LEU A 43 -14.88 -3.59 23.94
N LYS A 44 -15.34 -3.56 25.20
CA LYS A 44 -16.48 -2.71 25.60
C LYS A 44 -16.18 -1.21 25.47
N SER A 45 -14.92 -0.79 25.57
CA SER A 45 -14.56 0.65 25.49
C SER A 45 -14.72 1.24 24.08
N GLN A 46 -14.75 0.42 23.03
CA GLN A 46 -15.04 0.85 21.65
C GLN A 46 -16.40 1.57 21.50
N GLY A 47 -17.33 1.37 22.45
CA GLY A 47 -18.63 2.03 22.47
C GLY A 47 -18.66 3.46 23.03
N GLY A 48 -17.51 4.04 23.44
CA GLY A 48 -17.38 5.47 23.78
C GLY A 48 -17.25 5.84 25.26
N ASP A 49 -17.46 4.90 26.20
CA ASP A 49 -17.51 5.16 27.66
C ASP A 49 -16.58 4.27 28.52
N GLY A 50 -15.64 3.53 27.92
CA GLY A 50 -14.84 2.56 28.67
C GLY A 50 -13.54 3.12 29.25
N TYR A 51 -13.49 3.24 30.58
CA TYR A 51 -12.23 3.32 31.33
C TYR A 51 -11.76 1.93 31.72
N TYR A 52 -10.49 1.63 31.55
CA TYR A 52 -9.87 0.39 32.03
C TYR A 52 -8.51 0.67 32.66
N GLY A 53 -8.07 -0.20 33.57
CA GLY A 53 -6.77 -0.08 34.23
C GLY A 53 -5.82 -1.20 33.82
N ARG A 54 -4.69 -1.31 34.53
CA ARG A 54 -3.64 -2.33 34.31
C ARG A 54 -4.14 -3.79 34.35
N GLU A 55 -5.31 -4.04 34.92
CA GLU A 55 -5.89 -5.37 35.00
C GLU A 55 -6.23 -5.99 33.64
N CYS A 56 -6.33 -5.18 32.57
CA CYS A 56 -6.47 -5.69 31.21
C CYS A 56 -5.24 -6.48 30.75
N ASP A 57 -4.03 -6.11 31.19
CA ASP A 57 -2.80 -6.83 30.83
C ASP A 57 -2.78 -8.24 31.45
N TRP A 58 -3.32 -8.38 32.67
CA TRP A 58 -3.41 -9.67 33.35
C TRP A 58 -4.36 -10.66 32.67
N TRP A 59 -5.38 -10.16 31.96
CA TRP A 59 -6.19 -11.01 31.09
C TRP A 59 -5.35 -11.65 29.99
N SER A 60 -4.54 -10.83 29.31
CA SER A 60 -3.65 -11.29 28.24
C SER A 60 -2.65 -12.33 28.73
N VAL A 61 -2.16 -12.20 29.98
CA VAL A 61 -1.33 -13.22 30.64
C VAL A 61 -2.09 -14.53 30.84
N GLY A 62 -3.37 -14.47 31.19
CA GLY A 62 -4.25 -15.64 31.28
C GLY A 62 -4.43 -16.35 29.94
N VAL A 63 -4.66 -15.60 28.87
CA VAL A 63 -4.76 -16.12 27.49
C VAL A 63 -3.45 -16.77 27.07
N PHE A 64 -2.32 -16.08 27.29
CA PHE A 64 -0.98 -16.58 26.99
C PHE A 64 -0.66 -17.89 27.74
N LEU A 65 -0.98 -17.98 29.04
CA LEU A 65 -0.76 -19.19 29.81
C LEU A 65 -1.63 -20.36 29.33
N PHE A 66 -2.87 -20.08 28.92
CA PHE A 66 -3.73 -21.10 28.33
C PHE A 66 -3.11 -21.63 27.04
N GLU A 67 -2.73 -20.75 26.12
CA GLU A 67 -2.14 -21.11 24.83
C GLU A 67 -0.84 -21.91 24.99
N MET A 68 0.05 -21.53 25.90
CA MET A 68 1.27 -22.29 26.17
C MET A 68 1.01 -23.73 26.63
N LEU A 69 -0.10 -23.99 27.33
CA LEU A 69 -0.42 -25.30 27.90
C LEU A 69 -1.36 -26.13 27.00
N VAL A 70 -2.20 -25.48 26.19
CA VAL A 70 -3.23 -26.10 25.36
C VAL A 70 -2.83 -26.16 23.88
N GLY A 71 -2.02 -25.21 23.41
CA GLY A 71 -1.59 -25.09 22.02
C GLY A 71 -2.41 -24.11 21.19
N ASP A 72 -3.64 -23.80 21.60
CA ASP A 72 -4.56 -22.86 20.94
C ASP A 72 -5.03 -21.76 21.90
N THR A 73 -5.51 -20.63 21.38
CA THR A 73 -6.09 -19.56 22.20
C THR A 73 -7.48 -19.96 22.74
N PRO A 74 -7.83 -19.61 23.99
CA PRO A 74 -9.07 -20.05 24.65
C PRO A 74 -10.36 -19.56 23.97
N PHE A 75 -10.27 -18.49 23.18
CA PHE A 75 -11.42 -17.85 22.52
C PHE A 75 -11.32 -17.87 21.00
N TYR A 76 -10.45 -18.71 20.43
CA TYR A 76 -10.27 -18.84 18.98
C TYR A 76 -11.60 -19.06 18.25
N ALA A 77 -11.77 -18.40 17.10
CA ALA A 77 -12.85 -18.66 16.14
C ALA A 77 -12.39 -18.33 14.71
N ASP A 78 -13.05 -18.92 13.71
CA ASP A 78 -12.74 -18.69 12.29
C ASP A 78 -12.95 -17.24 11.82
N SER A 79 -13.63 -16.42 12.62
CA SER A 79 -13.93 -15.02 12.30
C SER A 79 -13.64 -14.12 13.48
N LEU A 80 -13.15 -12.91 13.18
CA LEU A 80 -12.88 -11.86 14.16
C LEU A 80 -14.08 -11.58 15.09
N VAL A 81 -15.28 -11.51 14.51
CA VAL A 81 -16.54 -11.29 15.24
C VAL A 81 -16.86 -12.48 16.15
N GLY A 82 -16.53 -13.70 15.72
CA GLY A 82 -16.65 -14.91 16.54
C GLY A 82 -15.74 -14.86 17.76
N THR A 83 -14.47 -14.48 17.58
CA THR A 83 -13.49 -14.33 18.68
C THR A 83 -13.98 -13.29 19.69
N TYR A 84 -14.42 -12.12 19.22
CA TYR A 84 -14.99 -11.08 20.10
C TYR A 84 -16.25 -11.56 20.83
N SER A 85 -17.12 -12.30 20.15
CA SER A 85 -18.33 -12.86 20.78
C SER A 85 -17.96 -13.85 21.90
N LYS A 86 -16.97 -14.72 21.66
CA LYS A 86 -16.46 -15.66 22.68
C LYS A 86 -15.81 -14.94 23.86
N ILE A 87 -15.00 -13.91 23.62
CA ILE A 87 -14.39 -13.09 24.69
C ILE A 87 -15.45 -12.38 25.53
N MET A 88 -16.48 -11.82 24.90
CA MET A 88 -17.57 -11.15 25.60
C MET A 88 -18.42 -12.12 26.44
N ASP A 89 -18.53 -13.38 26.01
CA ASP A 89 -19.20 -14.48 26.71
C ASP A 89 -18.22 -15.45 27.41
N HIS A 90 -17.07 -14.92 27.89
CA HIS A 90 -15.97 -15.72 28.47
C HIS A 90 -16.39 -16.69 29.57
N LYS A 91 -17.45 -16.37 30.32
CA LYS A 91 -17.99 -17.21 31.40
C LYS A 91 -18.52 -18.55 30.90
N ASN A 92 -19.04 -18.59 29.68
CA ASN A 92 -19.61 -19.78 29.07
C ASN A 92 -18.72 -20.37 27.97
N SER A 93 -17.88 -19.55 27.34
CA SER A 93 -17.04 -19.96 26.21
C SER A 93 -15.69 -20.56 26.64
N LEU A 94 -15.19 -20.23 27.83
CA LEU A 94 -13.93 -20.79 28.33
C LEU A 94 -14.08 -22.28 28.65
N HIS A 95 -13.45 -23.12 27.85
CA HIS A 95 -13.43 -24.57 28.04
C HIS A 95 -12.00 -25.11 27.96
N PHE A 96 -11.68 -26.09 28.82
CA PHE A 96 -10.40 -26.79 28.78
C PHE A 96 -10.61 -28.15 28.13
N PRO A 97 -9.89 -28.48 27.05
CA PRO A 97 -9.99 -29.79 26.43
C PRO A 97 -9.64 -30.92 27.41
N ASP A 98 -10.39 -32.03 27.36
CA ASP A 98 -10.22 -33.17 28.26
C ASP A 98 -8.94 -33.99 27.98
N ASP A 99 -8.40 -33.85 26.77
CA ASP A 99 -7.21 -34.52 26.25
C ASP A 99 -5.89 -33.84 26.63
N VAL A 100 -5.93 -32.64 27.24
CA VAL A 100 -4.75 -31.89 27.66
C VAL A 100 -4.52 -32.01 29.17
N GLU A 101 -3.35 -32.49 29.58
CA GLU A 101 -2.96 -32.60 30.98
C GLU A 101 -2.57 -31.24 31.58
N ILE A 102 -3.50 -30.60 32.28
CA ILE A 102 -3.29 -29.30 32.93
C ILE A 102 -3.46 -29.44 34.45
N SER A 103 -2.45 -29.01 35.21
CA SER A 103 -2.51 -29.07 36.67
C SER A 103 -3.64 -28.22 37.26
N LYS A 104 -4.15 -28.62 38.43
CA LYS A 104 -5.21 -27.86 39.14
C LYS A 104 -4.80 -26.41 39.42
N HIS A 105 -3.53 -26.17 39.75
CA HIS A 105 -3.01 -24.83 40.01
C HIS A 105 -2.92 -24.00 38.73
N ALA A 106 -2.55 -24.59 37.60
CA ALA A 106 -2.56 -23.90 36.30
C ALA A 106 -3.98 -23.53 35.87
N LYS A 107 -4.93 -24.48 35.91
CA LYS A 107 -6.36 -24.20 35.60
C LYS A 107 -6.90 -23.08 36.50
N ASN A 108 -6.59 -23.12 37.80
CA ASN A 108 -7.03 -22.10 38.75
C ASN A 108 -6.45 -20.71 38.44
N LEU A 109 -5.16 -20.62 38.08
CA LEU A 109 -4.52 -19.35 37.71
C LEU A 109 -5.15 -18.76 36.44
N ILE A 110 -5.34 -19.59 35.41
CA ILE A 110 -5.97 -19.19 34.15
C ILE A 110 -7.38 -18.65 34.41
N CYS A 111 -8.23 -19.38 35.15
CA CYS A 111 -9.57 -18.92 35.48
C CYS A 111 -9.58 -17.65 36.37
N ALA A 112 -8.55 -17.44 37.19
CA ALA A 112 -8.43 -16.24 38.02
C ALA A 112 -8.06 -14.99 37.19
N PHE A 113 -7.37 -15.17 36.05
CA PHE A 113 -7.12 -14.10 35.08
C PHE A 113 -8.27 -13.90 34.09
N LEU A 114 -8.85 -14.99 33.58
CA LEU A 114 -9.93 -14.98 32.59
C LEU A 114 -11.31 -14.83 33.25
N THR A 115 -11.47 -13.71 33.97
CA THR A 115 -12.72 -13.32 34.63
C THR A 115 -12.98 -11.81 34.44
N ASP A 116 -14.13 -11.34 34.92
CA ASP A 116 -14.47 -9.92 34.89
C ASP A 116 -13.46 -9.07 35.69
N ARG A 117 -13.16 -7.87 35.20
CA ARG A 117 -12.15 -6.96 35.78
C ARG A 117 -12.32 -6.66 37.27
N ASP A 118 -13.53 -6.80 37.81
CA ASP A 118 -13.86 -6.53 39.21
C ASP A 118 -13.36 -7.59 40.19
N VAL A 119 -13.17 -8.81 39.71
CA VAL A 119 -12.73 -9.96 40.51
C VAL A 119 -11.46 -10.61 39.95
N ARG A 120 -10.82 -9.97 38.96
CA ARG A 120 -9.63 -10.48 38.30
C ARG A 120 -8.40 -10.42 39.21
N LEU A 121 -7.63 -11.50 39.21
CA LEU A 121 -6.33 -11.55 39.89
C LEU A 121 -5.37 -10.52 39.29
N GLY A 122 -4.73 -9.75 40.15
CA GLY A 122 -3.84 -8.64 39.81
C GLY A 122 -4.46 -7.25 39.97
N ARG A 123 -5.78 -7.16 40.24
CA ARG A 123 -6.47 -5.89 40.50
C ARG A 123 -5.93 -5.21 41.76
N ASN A 124 -5.64 -5.98 42.81
CA ASN A 124 -5.12 -5.44 44.07
C ASN A 124 -3.59 -5.26 44.07
N GLY A 125 -2.95 -5.46 42.91
CA GLY A 125 -1.51 -5.39 42.74
C GLY A 125 -0.88 -6.72 42.36
N VAL A 126 0.41 -6.70 42.02
CA VAL A 126 1.12 -7.88 41.51
C VAL A 126 1.39 -8.94 42.59
N GLU A 127 1.36 -8.56 43.87
CA GLU A 127 1.73 -9.47 44.96
C GLU A 127 0.78 -10.67 45.08
N GLU A 128 -0.53 -10.52 44.83
CA GLU A 128 -1.46 -11.66 44.83
C GLU A 128 -1.18 -12.66 43.70
N ILE A 129 -0.65 -12.17 42.56
CA ILE A 129 -0.19 -13.03 41.46
C ILE A 129 1.07 -13.80 41.90
N LYS A 130 2.06 -13.10 42.48
CA LYS A 130 3.33 -13.71 42.90
C LYS A 130 3.16 -14.82 43.92
N HIS A 131 2.19 -14.69 44.82
CA HIS A 131 1.89 -15.68 45.86
C HIS A 131 1.03 -16.85 45.37
N HIS A 132 0.58 -16.83 44.11
CA HIS A 132 -0.27 -17.89 43.58
C HIS A 132 0.48 -19.25 43.57
N PRO A 133 -0.12 -20.36 44.06
CA PRO A 133 0.56 -21.65 44.19
C PRO A 133 1.18 -22.23 42.91
N PHE A 134 0.67 -21.82 41.74
CA PHE A 134 1.24 -22.21 40.44
C PHE A 134 2.72 -21.85 40.30
N PHE A 135 3.14 -20.71 40.87
CA PHE A 135 4.51 -20.20 40.75
C PHE A 135 5.46 -20.75 41.84
N LYS A 136 5.01 -21.69 42.68
CA LYS A 136 5.90 -22.35 43.64
C LYS A 136 6.90 -23.23 42.90
N SER A 137 8.17 -22.85 42.96
CA SER A 137 9.27 -23.50 42.28
C SER A 137 10.48 -23.59 43.21
N ASP A 138 11.20 -24.71 43.14
CA ASP A 138 12.50 -24.89 43.82
C ASP A 138 13.68 -24.39 42.98
N GLN A 139 13.44 -24.03 41.70
CA GLN A 139 14.49 -23.66 40.74
C GLN A 139 14.79 -22.15 40.74
N TRP A 140 13.80 -21.32 41.09
CA TRP A 140 13.88 -19.86 40.99
C TRP A 140 12.97 -19.19 42.02
N ASN A 141 13.27 -17.93 42.32
CA ASN A 141 12.40 -17.03 43.08
C ASN A 141 12.18 -15.73 42.29
N TRP A 142 11.22 -14.90 42.73
CA TRP A 142 10.85 -13.68 42.00
C TRP A 142 11.98 -12.65 41.86
N ASP A 143 12.96 -12.66 42.76
CA ASP A 143 14.07 -11.72 42.76
C ASP A 143 15.22 -12.17 41.85
N ASN A 144 15.38 -13.48 41.63
CA ASN A 144 16.51 -14.05 40.90
C ASN A 144 16.15 -14.78 39.59
N ILE A 145 14.87 -14.88 39.21
CA ILE A 145 14.42 -15.63 38.03
C ILE A 145 15.18 -15.30 36.74
N ARG A 146 15.64 -14.04 36.59
CA ARG A 146 16.40 -13.58 35.41
C ARG A 146 17.88 -14.02 35.40
N GLU A 147 18.39 -14.49 36.54
CA GLU A 147 19.77 -14.96 36.69
C GLU A 147 19.85 -16.50 36.65
N THR A 148 18.71 -17.18 36.75
CA THR A 148 18.61 -18.65 36.68
C THR A 148 18.71 -19.16 35.24
N ALA A 149 19.01 -20.44 35.03
CA ALA A 149 19.06 -21.00 33.68
C ALA A 149 17.67 -21.02 33.03
N ALA A 150 17.52 -20.39 31.87
CA ALA A 150 16.27 -20.41 31.11
C ALA A 150 15.98 -21.81 30.54
N PRO A 151 14.70 -22.19 30.32
CA PRO A 151 14.34 -23.51 29.78
C PRO A 151 14.88 -23.77 28.37
N VAL A 152 14.97 -22.72 27.55
CA VAL A 152 15.48 -22.80 26.17
C VAL A 152 16.48 -21.67 25.99
N VAL A 153 17.76 -22.03 25.88
CA VAL A 153 18.84 -21.09 25.56
C VAL A 153 19.14 -21.24 24.06
N PRO A 154 19.01 -20.17 23.25
CA PRO A 154 19.22 -20.25 21.80
C PRO A 154 20.69 -20.54 21.48
N GLU A 155 20.92 -21.50 20.58
CA GLU A 155 22.24 -21.77 20.02
C GLU A 155 22.48 -20.83 18.84
N LEU A 156 23.32 -19.81 19.04
CA LEU A 156 23.61 -18.78 18.04
C LEU A 156 24.99 -19.03 17.42
N SER A 157 25.06 -19.06 16.08
CA SER A 157 26.32 -19.25 15.33
C SER A 157 27.16 -17.97 15.23
N SER A 158 26.52 -16.80 15.25
CA SER A 158 27.15 -15.48 15.16
C SER A 158 26.28 -14.39 15.81
N ASP A 159 26.77 -13.15 15.83
CA ASP A 159 26.06 -11.98 16.34
C ASP A 159 24.92 -11.48 15.43
N ILE A 160 24.89 -11.93 14.17
CA ILE A 160 23.85 -11.64 13.17
C ILE A 160 22.96 -12.86 12.86
N ASP A 161 23.07 -13.93 13.64
CA ASP A 161 22.27 -15.14 13.46
C ASP A 161 20.78 -14.84 13.67
N SER A 162 19.99 -15.00 12.60
CA SER A 162 18.54 -14.80 12.59
C SER A 162 17.75 -16.11 12.45
N SER A 163 18.36 -17.28 12.70
CA SER A 163 17.72 -18.59 12.52
C SER A 163 16.47 -18.83 13.37
N ASN A 164 16.31 -18.09 14.47
CA ASN A 164 15.11 -18.11 15.31
C ASN A 164 14.00 -17.16 14.82
N PHE A 165 14.16 -16.57 13.63
CA PHE A 165 13.16 -15.73 12.96
C PHE A 165 12.80 -16.35 11.61
N ASP A 166 11.52 -16.36 11.28
CA ASP A 166 11.07 -16.81 9.96
C ASP A 166 11.54 -15.86 8.85
N ASP A 167 11.81 -16.41 7.67
CA ASP A 167 12.13 -15.62 6.49
C ASP A 167 10.91 -14.78 6.08
N ILE A 168 11.11 -13.47 5.98
CA ILE A 168 10.07 -12.54 5.53
C ILE A 168 10.23 -12.37 4.01
N GLU A 169 9.18 -12.69 3.25
CA GLU A 169 9.17 -12.43 1.81
C GLU A 169 9.20 -10.91 1.55
N ASP A 170 10.06 -10.47 0.64
CA ASP A 170 10.07 -9.08 0.20
C ASP A 170 8.73 -8.75 -0.48
N ASP A 171 7.93 -7.91 0.18
CA ASP A 171 6.74 -7.34 -0.44
C ASP A 171 7.18 -6.42 -1.58
N LYS A 172 7.09 -6.92 -2.81
CA LYS A 172 7.44 -6.20 -4.05
C LYS A 172 6.44 -5.10 -4.40
N GLY A 173 5.55 -4.74 -3.48
CA GLY A 173 4.68 -3.58 -3.60
C GLY A 173 5.46 -2.25 -3.67
N ASP A 174 4.92 -1.30 -4.41
CA ASP A 174 5.45 0.07 -4.44
C ASP A 174 5.39 0.67 -3.02
N VAL A 175 6.55 1.06 -2.47
CA VAL A 175 6.63 1.74 -1.18
C VAL A 175 5.73 2.97 -1.20
N GLU A 176 4.68 2.99 -0.36
CA GLU A 176 3.72 4.07 -0.33
C GLU A 176 4.38 5.37 0.16
N THR A 177 4.44 6.37 -0.72
CA THR A 177 5.01 7.69 -0.39
C THR A 177 3.90 8.72 -0.20
N PHE A 178 4.10 9.66 0.74
CA PHE A 178 3.20 10.80 0.87
C PHE A 178 2.98 11.49 -0.48
N PRO A 179 1.72 11.81 -0.84
CA PRO A 179 1.44 12.54 -2.06
C PRO A 179 2.07 13.93 -2.00
N ILE A 180 2.48 14.45 -3.16
CA ILE A 180 3.06 15.78 -3.28
C ILE A 180 2.03 16.84 -2.85
N PRO A 181 2.26 17.56 -1.73
CA PRO A 181 1.24 18.45 -1.20
C PRO A 181 1.17 19.76 -1.99
N LYS A 182 -0.06 20.26 -2.19
CA LYS A 182 -0.37 21.50 -2.94
C LYS A 182 -0.24 22.78 -2.12
N ALA A 183 -0.30 22.61 -0.81
CA ALA A 183 -0.18 23.63 0.22
C ALA A 183 0.53 22.98 1.42
N PHE A 184 0.86 23.76 2.45
CA PHE A 184 1.49 23.21 3.65
C PHE A 184 0.55 22.21 4.35
N VAL A 185 0.95 20.94 4.36
CA VAL A 185 0.23 19.84 5.06
C VAL A 185 0.88 19.45 6.38
N GLY A 186 2.15 19.82 6.58
CA GLY A 186 2.85 19.55 7.82
C GLY A 186 3.02 18.06 8.17
N ASN A 187 3.08 17.15 7.18
CA ASN A 187 3.17 15.70 7.41
C ASN A 187 4.33 15.29 8.33
N GLN A 188 5.40 16.09 8.40
CA GLN A 188 6.57 15.83 9.25
C GLN A 188 6.45 16.39 10.68
N LEU A 189 5.45 17.25 10.95
CA LEU A 189 5.26 17.87 12.26
C LEU A 189 5.04 16.86 13.40
N PRO A 190 4.28 15.76 13.22
CA PRO A 190 4.09 14.77 14.28
C PRO A 190 5.38 14.06 14.74
N PHE A 191 6.45 14.12 13.93
CA PHE A 191 7.72 13.42 14.22
C PHE A 191 8.80 14.35 14.80
N ILE A 192 8.48 15.63 15.04
CA ILE A 192 9.40 16.56 15.67
C ILE A 192 9.73 16.08 17.08
N GLY A 193 11.02 15.90 17.37
CA GLY A 193 11.51 15.40 18.67
C GLY A 193 11.63 13.88 18.73
N PHE A 194 11.35 13.15 17.64
CA PHE A 194 11.55 11.71 17.58
C PHE A 194 13.04 11.31 17.58
N THR A 195 13.91 12.13 16.97
CA THR A 195 15.36 11.88 16.94
C THR A 195 15.95 11.87 18.35
N TYR A 196 16.54 10.75 18.72
CA TYR A 196 17.17 10.53 20.03
C TYR A 196 18.61 10.03 19.87
N TYR A 197 19.54 10.67 20.57
CA TYR A 197 20.94 10.23 20.68
C TYR A 197 21.27 9.94 22.14
N ARG A 198 21.73 8.72 22.41
CA ARG A 198 22.07 8.27 23.77
C ARG A 198 23.16 9.14 24.41
N ASP A 199 24.13 9.62 23.63
CA ASP A 199 25.30 10.35 24.12
C ASP A 199 25.02 11.79 24.55
N ASN A 200 23.94 12.42 24.05
CA ASN A 200 23.58 13.81 24.40
C ASN A 200 23.13 13.97 25.87
N LEU A 201 22.82 12.87 26.55
CA LEU A 201 22.52 12.86 27.99
C LEU A 201 23.78 13.10 28.85
N LEU A 202 24.98 12.86 28.31
CA LEU A 202 26.26 13.05 29.01
C LEU A 202 26.82 14.48 28.82
N LEU A 203 26.37 15.21 27.80
CA LEU A 203 26.88 16.54 27.44
C LEU A 203 26.05 17.71 28.02
N SER A 204 24.79 17.47 28.38
CA SER A 204 23.87 18.51 28.88
C SER A 204 24.23 19.07 30.27
N ASP A 205 25.22 18.51 30.96
CA ASP A 205 25.65 18.96 32.29
C ASP A 205 26.82 19.97 32.26
N SER A 206 27.26 20.41 31.06
CA SER A 206 28.57 21.11 30.92
C SER A 206 28.58 22.44 30.17
N SER A 207 27.44 23.02 29.78
CA SER A 207 27.44 24.30 29.04
C SER A 207 27.26 25.53 29.95
N GLN A 208 28.33 25.96 30.61
CA GLN A 208 28.47 27.33 31.10
C GLN A 208 29.84 27.89 30.69
N SER A 209 29.81 29.08 30.08
CA SER A 209 30.95 29.95 29.71
C SER A 209 31.54 29.80 28.30
N CYS A 210 31.34 30.82 27.46
CA CYS A 210 32.39 31.80 27.12
C CYS A 210 31.92 32.68 25.95
N ARG A 211 31.84 34.00 26.19
CA ARG A 211 31.84 35.05 25.16
C ARG A 211 33.28 35.57 25.06
N GLU A 212 33.74 35.95 23.86
CA GLU A 212 34.47 37.21 23.63
C GLU A 212 34.79 37.47 22.14
N ASN A 213 34.86 38.76 21.80
CA ASN A 213 35.06 39.38 20.48
C ASN A 213 36.53 39.81 20.28
N GLU A 214 37.00 39.88 19.02
CA GLU A 214 37.48 41.11 18.31
C GLU A 214 38.59 40.86 17.25
N SER A 215 38.36 41.30 16.01
CA SER A 215 39.16 42.33 15.28
C SER A 215 38.99 42.21 13.76
N VAL A 216 38.27 43.15 13.12
CA VAL A 216 38.15 43.23 11.65
C VAL A 216 38.00 44.68 11.22
N HIS A 217 39.08 45.37 10.83
CA HIS A 217 39.00 46.63 10.06
C HIS A 217 40.15 46.71 9.04
N SER A 218 40.06 45.89 7.99
CA SER A 218 40.79 46.08 6.73
C SER A 218 40.09 45.45 5.52
N SER A 219 39.09 44.58 5.73
CA SER A 219 38.49 43.76 4.66
C SER A 219 37.17 44.29 4.08
N LYS A 220 36.61 45.39 4.61
CA LYS A 220 35.26 45.87 4.26
C LYS A 220 35.05 46.15 2.77
N ASN A 221 36.05 46.70 2.07
CA ASN A 221 35.90 47.10 0.66
C ASN A 221 35.92 45.93 -0.33
N GLU A 222 36.61 44.83 -0.02
CA GLU A 222 36.58 43.62 -0.85
C GLU A 222 35.31 42.79 -0.63
N PHE A 223 34.84 42.74 0.62
CA PHE A 223 33.58 42.07 0.94
C PHE A 223 32.38 42.75 0.30
N GLN A 224 32.36 44.08 0.20
CA GLN A 224 31.23 44.83 -0.35
C GLN A 224 31.06 44.63 -1.88
N LYS A 225 32.16 44.39 -2.62
CA LYS A 225 32.12 44.01 -4.04
C LYS A 225 31.73 42.55 -4.26
N LYS A 226 32.10 41.65 -3.34
CA LYS A 226 31.61 40.26 -3.36
C LYS A 226 30.13 40.19 -3.00
N LEU A 227 29.68 41.01 -2.05
CA LEU A 227 28.28 41.09 -1.62
C LEU A 227 27.37 41.48 -2.79
N SER A 228 27.74 42.52 -3.54
CA SER A 228 26.96 43.00 -4.68
C SER A 228 26.87 41.98 -5.83
N LYS A 229 27.95 41.22 -6.10
CA LYS A 229 27.90 40.10 -7.05
C LYS A 229 27.05 38.93 -6.56
N LEU A 230 27.09 38.64 -5.27
CA LEU A 230 26.26 37.58 -4.67
C LEU A 230 24.79 37.97 -4.63
N GLU A 231 24.46 39.24 -4.40
CA GLU A 231 23.10 39.78 -4.47
C GLU A 231 22.52 39.67 -5.89
N GLU A 232 23.32 39.96 -6.92
CA GLU A 232 22.92 39.80 -8.32
C GLU A 232 22.71 38.32 -8.71
N GLN A 233 23.59 37.42 -8.25
CA GLN A 233 23.41 35.98 -8.43
C GLN A 233 22.18 35.44 -7.69
N LEU A 234 21.94 35.91 -6.46
CA LEU A 234 20.77 35.54 -5.66
C LEU A 234 19.47 36.02 -6.32
N SER A 235 19.47 37.22 -6.91
CA SER A 235 18.31 37.74 -7.64
C SER A 235 17.98 36.88 -8.87
N ASN A 236 19.00 36.42 -9.61
CA ASN A 236 18.81 35.56 -10.78
C ASN A 236 18.32 34.15 -10.38
N GLU A 237 18.84 33.60 -9.28
CA GLU A 237 18.38 32.35 -8.67
C GLU A 237 16.91 32.45 -8.20
N LEU A 238 16.52 33.56 -7.56
CA LEU A 238 15.14 33.82 -7.14
C LEU A 238 14.18 33.84 -8.34
N GLN A 239 14.56 34.49 -9.44
CA GLN A 239 13.74 34.54 -10.64
C GLN A 239 13.61 33.16 -11.31
N ALA A 240 14.70 32.38 -11.37
CA ALA A 240 14.66 31.01 -11.89
C ALA A 240 13.82 30.07 -11.00
N LYS A 241 13.89 30.26 -9.67
CA LYS A 241 13.07 29.55 -8.69
C LYS A 241 11.58 29.85 -8.87
N ASP A 242 11.21 31.11 -9.08
CA ASP A 242 9.81 31.51 -9.30
C ASP A 242 9.24 30.93 -10.60
N GLU A 243 10.02 30.89 -11.68
CA GLU A 243 9.62 30.23 -12.94
C GLU A 243 9.43 28.71 -12.77
N LEU A 244 10.32 28.06 -12.00
CA LEU A 244 10.21 26.64 -11.65
C LEU A 244 8.99 26.37 -10.76
N GLU A 245 8.73 27.21 -9.76
CA GLU A 245 7.53 27.12 -8.94
C GLU A 245 6.25 27.29 -9.78
N GLN A 246 6.24 28.20 -10.76
CA GLN A 246 5.09 28.40 -11.62
C GLN A 246 4.82 27.19 -12.53
N LYS A 247 5.88 26.60 -13.11
CA LYS A 247 5.77 25.36 -13.89
C LYS A 247 5.29 24.19 -13.02
N TYR A 248 5.84 24.07 -11.81
CA TYR A 248 5.44 23.06 -10.84
C TYR A 248 3.97 23.18 -10.44
N ARG A 249 3.49 24.40 -10.13
CA ARG A 249 2.07 24.66 -9.84
C ARG A 249 1.18 24.24 -11.02
N SER A 250 1.56 24.56 -12.26
CA SER A 250 0.79 24.19 -13.45
C SER A 250 0.71 22.68 -13.68
N ALA A 251 1.81 21.94 -13.44
CA ALA A 251 1.85 20.48 -13.53
C ALA A 251 1.01 19.84 -12.43
N ASN A 252 1.09 20.36 -11.20
CA ASN A 252 0.35 19.85 -10.06
C ASN A 252 -1.16 20.01 -10.29
N THR A 253 -1.63 21.15 -10.81
CA THR A 253 -3.05 21.35 -11.19
C THR A 253 -3.54 20.37 -12.26
N ARG A 254 -2.64 19.91 -13.14
CA ARG A 254 -2.97 18.89 -14.16
C ARG A 254 -3.09 17.50 -13.54
N LEU A 255 -2.21 17.15 -12.61
CA LEU A 255 -2.23 15.89 -11.87
C LEU A 255 -3.49 15.76 -11.00
N GLU A 256 -3.92 16.82 -10.32
CA GLU A 256 -5.17 16.79 -9.52
C GLU A 256 -6.42 16.50 -10.36
N LYS A 257 -6.45 16.99 -11.60
CA LYS A 257 -7.57 16.69 -12.51
C LYS A 257 -7.61 15.20 -12.87
N ILE A 258 -6.44 14.60 -13.13
CA ILE A 258 -6.33 13.18 -13.44
C ILE A 258 -6.70 12.32 -12.23
N VAL A 259 -6.27 12.68 -11.02
CA VAL A 259 -6.62 11.95 -9.79
C VAL A 259 -8.14 11.98 -9.54
N LYS A 260 -8.79 13.13 -9.71
CA LYS A 260 -10.26 13.22 -9.60
C LYS A 260 -10.98 12.35 -10.62
N GLU A 261 -10.52 12.35 -11.87
CA GLU A 261 -11.08 11.50 -12.93
C GLU A 261 -10.91 10.00 -12.60
N LEU A 262 -9.79 9.60 -11.97
CA LEU A 262 -9.54 8.23 -11.50
C LEU A 262 -10.44 7.82 -10.32
N ASP A 263 -10.66 8.70 -9.34
CA ASP A 263 -11.55 8.43 -8.20
C ASP A 263 -13.03 8.27 -8.64
N GLU A 264 -13.46 9.09 -9.62
CA GLU A 264 -14.77 8.97 -10.25
C GLU A 264 -14.92 7.62 -11.00
N GLU A 265 -13.86 7.14 -11.64
CA GLU A 265 -13.87 5.83 -12.31
C GLU A 265 -13.89 4.65 -11.31
N ILE A 266 -13.14 4.74 -10.20
CA ILE A 266 -13.12 3.72 -9.14
C ILE A 266 -14.51 3.59 -8.50
N THR A 267 -15.19 4.71 -8.24
CA THR A 267 -16.54 4.71 -7.67
C THR A 267 -17.57 4.17 -8.65
N SER A 268 -17.47 4.51 -9.94
CA SER A 268 -18.27 3.92 -11.02
C SER A 268 -18.10 2.39 -11.08
N ARG A 269 -16.87 1.89 -11.02
CA ARG A 269 -16.56 0.45 -11.04
C ARG A 269 -17.17 -0.29 -9.85
N LYS A 270 -17.07 0.24 -8.63
CA LYS A 270 -17.67 -0.36 -7.43
C LYS A 270 -19.19 -0.49 -7.57
N ASN A 271 -19.85 0.51 -8.16
CA ASN A 271 -21.29 0.47 -8.40
C ASN A 271 -21.65 -0.64 -9.41
N VAL A 272 -20.89 -0.77 -10.50
CA VAL A 272 -21.11 -1.84 -11.49
C VAL A 272 -20.88 -3.24 -10.89
N GLU A 273 -19.81 -3.43 -10.11
CA GLU A 273 -19.53 -4.71 -9.43
C GLU A 273 -20.65 -5.09 -8.45
N SER A 274 -21.22 -4.12 -7.74
CA SER A 274 -22.37 -4.36 -6.86
C SER A 274 -23.63 -4.79 -7.62
N ALA A 275 -23.89 -4.19 -8.78
CA ALA A 275 -25.02 -4.52 -9.64
C ALA A 275 -24.88 -5.92 -10.24
N VAL A 276 -23.67 -6.30 -10.67
CA VAL A 276 -23.38 -7.65 -11.18
C VAL A 276 -23.66 -8.71 -10.10
N ARG A 277 -23.18 -8.50 -8.87
CA ARG A 277 -23.43 -9.42 -7.75
C ARG A 277 -24.93 -9.56 -7.42
N GLN A 278 -25.72 -8.50 -7.61
CA GLN A 278 -27.17 -8.57 -7.41
C GLN A 278 -27.85 -9.39 -8.52
N LEU A 279 -27.48 -9.15 -9.78
CA LEU A 279 -28.00 -9.90 -10.93
C LEU A 279 -27.65 -11.39 -10.86
N GLU A 280 -26.47 -11.74 -10.37
CA GLU A 280 -26.06 -13.14 -10.16
C GLU A 280 -26.94 -13.86 -9.12
N ARG A 281 -27.30 -13.18 -8.01
CA ARG A 281 -28.23 -13.74 -7.02
C ARG A 281 -29.64 -13.92 -7.58
N GLU A 282 -30.14 -12.94 -8.32
CA GLU A 282 -31.46 -13.04 -8.97
C GLU A 282 -31.50 -14.17 -10.00
N LYS A 283 -30.44 -14.34 -10.79
CA LYS A 283 -30.29 -15.47 -11.73
C LYS A 283 -30.36 -16.82 -11.01
N ALA A 284 -29.64 -16.99 -9.89
CA ALA A 284 -29.66 -18.23 -9.11
C ALA A 284 -31.06 -18.54 -8.55
N LEU A 285 -31.77 -17.53 -8.05
CA LEU A 285 -33.14 -17.68 -7.55
C LEU A 285 -34.12 -18.06 -8.66
N LEU A 286 -34.01 -17.44 -9.83
CA LEU A 286 -34.84 -17.78 -10.99
C LEU A 286 -34.54 -19.19 -11.51
N GLN A 287 -33.27 -19.61 -11.51
CA GLN A 287 -32.88 -20.98 -11.85
C GLN A 287 -33.53 -22.00 -10.92
N HIS A 288 -33.47 -21.78 -9.60
CA HIS A 288 -34.11 -22.67 -8.62
C HIS A 288 -35.63 -22.78 -8.85
N LYS A 289 -36.31 -21.64 -9.03
CA LYS A 289 -37.75 -21.60 -9.33
C LYS A 289 -38.08 -22.35 -10.62
N ASN A 290 -37.26 -22.22 -11.66
CA ASN A 290 -37.48 -22.92 -12.92
C ASN A 290 -37.37 -24.44 -12.74
N THR A 291 -36.37 -24.93 -12.00
CA THR A 291 -36.28 -26.36 -11.64
C THR A 291 -37.48 -26.85 -10.83
N GLU A 292 -38.03 -26.05 -9.92
CA GLU A 292 -39.26 -26.41 -9.20
C GLU A 292 -40.48 -26.49 -10.13
N TYR A 293 -40.65 -25.52 -11.03
CA TYR A 293 -41.73 -25.56 -12.02
C TYR A 293 -41.61 -26.76 -12.96
N GLN A 294 -40.39 -27.13 -13.34
CA GLN A 294 -40.13 -28.31 -14.16
C GLN A 294 -40.56 -29.60 -13.45
N ARG A 295 -40.20 -29.77 -12.16
CA ARG A 295 -40.65 -30.93 -11.37
C ARG A 295 -42.17 -30.99 -11.23
N LYS A 296 -42.83 -29.84 -11.05
CA LYS A 296 -44.31 -29.77 -10.98
C LYS A 296 -44.97 -30.15 -12.31
N ALA A 297 -44.43 -29.65 -13.43
CA ALA A 297 -44.93 -29.98 -14.76
C ALA A 297 -44.74 -31.47 -15.10
N GLU A 298 -43.62 -32.08 -14.70
CA GLU A 298 -43.39 -33.52 -14.83
C GLU A 298 -44.39 -34.33 -14.00
N HIS A 299 -44.65 -33.91 -12.75
CA HIS A 299 -45.63 -34.55 -11.89
C HIS A 299 -47.06 -34.47 -12.45
N GLU A 300 -47.46 -33.32 -13.01
CA GLU A 300 -48.75 -33.17 -13.69
C GLU A 300 -48.84 -34.00 -14.97
N ALA A 301 -47.76 -34.12 -15.74
CA ALA A 301 -47.70 -34.96 -16.94
C ALA A 301 -47.89 -36.45 -16.60
N ASP A 302 -47.27 -36.92 -15.51
CA ASP A 302 -47.45 -38.30 -15.03
C ASP A 302 -48.89 -38.55 -14.54
N LYS A 303 -49.47 -37.59 -13.82
CA LYS A 303 -50.87 -37.66 -13.38
C LYS A 303 -51.83 -37.72 -14.57
N LYS A 304 -51.59 -36.90 -15.61
CA LYS A 304 -52.35 -36.93 -16.86
C LYS A 304 -52.25 -38.28 -17.55
N ARG A 305 -51.06 -38.86 -17.64
CA ARG A 305 -50.84 -40.19 -18.24
C ARG A 305 -51.60 -41.28 -17.48
N ASN A 306 -51.64 -41.21 -16.15
CA ASN A 306 -52.40 -42.15 -15.33
C ASN A 306 -53.91 -42.05 -15.59
N LEU A 307 -54.45 -40.83 -15.67
CA LEU A 307 -55.87 -40.60 -16.00
C LEU A 307 -56.21 -41.03 -17.42
N GLU A 308 -55.32 -40.79 -18.40
CA GLU A 308 -55.50 -41.28 -19.79
C GLU A 308 -55.59 -42.81 -19.85
N ASN A 309 -54.75 -43.50 -19.06
CA ASN A 309 -54.81 -44.96 -18.94
C ASN A 309 -56.12 -45.44 -18.30
N GLU A 310 -56.60 -44.75 -17.27
CA GLU A 310 -57.87 -45.07 -16.60
C GLU A 310 -59.08 -44.85 -17.53
N VAL A 311 -59.09 -43.76 -18.29
CA VAL A 311 -60.11 -43.47 -19.32
C VAL A 311 -60.13 -44.55 -20.40
N ASN A 312 -58.96 -45.00 -20.87
CA ASN A 312 -58.88 -46.08 -21.85
C ASN A 312 -59.40 -47.40 -21.28
N SER A 313 -59.03 -47.75 -20.04
CA SER A 313 -59.56 -48.93 -19.35
C SER A 313 -61.09 -48.89 -19.20
N LEU A 314 -61.66 -47.73 -18.83
CA LEU A 314 -63.11 -47.57 -18.70
C LEU A 314 -63.82 -47.64 -20.05
N LYS A 315 -63.21 -47.11 -21.13
CA LYS A 315 -63.72 -47.25 -22.50
C LYS A 315 -63.75 -48.71 -22.93
N ASP A 316 -62.68 -49.46 -22.68
CA ASP A 316 -62.60 -50.89 -23.00
C ASP A 316 -63.66 -51.69 -22.23
N GLN A 317 -63.84 -51.41 -20.93
CA GLN A 317 -64.89 -52.02 -20.10
C GLN A 317 -66.30 -51.68 -20.60
N LEU A 318 -66.54 -50.43 -21.01
CA LEU A 318 -67.81 -49.99 -21.59
C LEU A 318 -68.08 -50.69 -22.92
N GLU A 319 -67.07 -50.85 -23.77
CA GLU A 319 -67.18 -51.50 -25.06
C GLU A 319 -67.42 -53.01 -24.92
N ASP A 320 -66.77 -53.66 -23.95
CA ASP A 320 -67.00 -55.05 -23.58
C ASP A 320 -68.42 -55.28 -23.04
N LEU A 321 -68.93 -54.37 -22.21
CA LEU A 321 -70.32 -54.42 -21.72
C LEU A 321 -71.34 -54.19 -22.83
N LYS A 322 -71.07 -53.26 -23.76
CA LYS A 322 -71.90 -53.03 -24.96
C LYS A 322 -71.90 -54.25 -25.89
N LYS A 323 -70.77 -54.95 -26.02
CA LYS A 323 -70.68 -56.22 -26.81
C LYS A 323 -71.37 -57.38 -26.12
N ARG A 324 -71.35 -57.46 -24.77
CA ARG A 324 -71.97 -58.56 -24.00
C ARG A 324 -73.48 -58.41 -23.83
N ASN A 325 -74.10 -57.27 -24.14
CA ASN A 325 -75.49 -57.03 -23.72
C ASN A 325 -76.37 -56.33 -24.77
N GLN A 326 -77.19 -57.13 -25.45
CA GLN A 326 -78.31 -56.65 -26.28
C GLN A 326 -79.69 -56.76 -25.60
N ASN A 327 -79.84 -57.25 -24.35
CA ASN A 327 -81.16 -57.66 -23.82
C ASN A 327 -81.48 -57.36 -22.32
N SER A 328 -81.19 -56.19 -21.73
CA SER A 328 -81.77 -55.84 -20.40
C SER A 328 -81.77 -54.34 -20.02
N GLN A 329 -82.86 -53.86 -19.39
CA GLN A 329 -83.07 -52.47 -18.93
C GLN A 329 -82.09 -52.00 -17.84
N ILE A 330 -81.64 -52.89 -16.94
CA ILE A 330 -80.68 -52.57 -15.86
C ILE A 330 -79.30 -52.21 -16.45
N SER A 331 -78.99 -52.72 -17.65
CA SER A 331 -77.75 -52.39 -18.36
C SER A 331 -77.74 -51.00 -18.95
N ASN A 332 -78.90 -50.47 -19.34
CA ASN A 332 -79.01 -49.15 -19.93
C ASN A 332 -78.75 -48.04 -18.90
N GLU A 333 -79.19 -48.22 -17.64
CA GLU A 333 -78.85 -47.31 -16.55
C GLU A 333 -77.35 -47.31 -16.25
N LYS A 334 -76.72 -48.48 -16.24
CA LYS A 334 -75.27 -48.60 -16.02
C LYS A 334 -74.45 -48.02 -17.18
N ILE A 335 -74.91 -48.18 -18.43
CA ILE A 335 -74.34 -47.54 -19.61
C ILE A 335 -74.50 -46.02 -19.53
N ASN A 336 -75.66 -45.51 -19.13
CA ASN A 336 -75.90 -44.07 -18.96
C ASN A 336 -75.05 -43.47 -17.82
N GLN A 337 -74.84 -44.20 -16.74
CA GLN A 337 -74.00 -43.77 -15.63
C GLN A 337 -72.52 -43.70 -16.04
N LEU A 338 -72.02 -44.71 -16.76
CA LEU A 338 -70.67 -44.68 -17.33
C LEU A 338 -70.52 -43.60 -18.41
N GLN A 339 -71.56 -43.31 -19.18
CA GLN A 339 -71.55 -42.22 -20.17
C GLN A 339 -71.41 -40.84 -19.50
N ARG A 340 -72.12 -40.59 -18.38
CA ARG A 340 -71.96 -39.35 -17.61
C ARG A 340 -70.56 -39.22 -17.01
N GLN A 341 -70.03 -40.30 -16.45
CA GLN A 341 -68.65 -40.32 -15.92
C GLN A 341 -67.62 -40.06 -17.02
N LEU A 342 -67.85 -40.59 -18.23
CA LEU A 342 -67.00 -40.32 -19.39
C LEU A 342 -67.08 -38.85 -19.83
N ASP A 343 -68.26 -38.24 -19.81
CA ASP A 343 -68.44 -36.83 -20.16
C ASP A 343 -67.79 -35.89 -19.13
N GLU A 344 -67.89 -36.19 -17.84
CA GLU A 344 -67.18 -35.47 -16.77
C GLU A 344 -65.66 -35.59 -16.90
N ALA A 345 -65.14 -36.79 -17.14
CA ALA A 345 -63.71 -37.02 -17.38
C ALA A 345 -63.21 -36.27 -18.62
N ASN A 346 -64.00 -36.23 -19.71
CA ASN A 346 -63.66 -35.47 -20.92
C ASN A 346 -63.69 -33.94 -20.70
N SER A 347 -64.53 -33.44 -19.79
CA SER A 347 -64.53 -32.03 -19.41
C SER A 347 -63.27 -31.66 -18.64
N LEU A 348 -62.87 -32.49 -17.67
CA LEU A 348 -61.64 -32.32 -16.89
C LEU A 348 -60.39 -32.41 -17.79
N LEU A 349 -60.37 -33.34 -18.74
CA LEU A 349 -59.26 -33.47 -19.70
C LEU A 349 -59.11 -32.21 -20.58
N ARG A 350 -60.23 -31.57 -20.96
CA ARG A 350 -60.19 -30.31 -21.71
C ARG A 350 -59.62 -29.16 -20.88
N SER A 351 -60.06 -28.98 -19.64
CA SER A 351 -59.50 -27.94 -18.77
C SER A 351 -58.00 -28.15 -18.52
N GLU A 352 -57.56 -29.40 -18.31
CA GLU A 352 -56.14 -29.72 -18.13
C GLU A 352 -55.32 -29.56 -19.42
N SER A 353 -55.93 -29.73 -20.59
CA SER A 353 -55.26 -29.44 -21.86
C SER A 353 -55.02 -27.94 -22.07
N GLU A 354 -55.95 -27.09 -21.61
CA GLU A 354 -55.83 -25.64 -21.68
C GLU A 354 -54.84 -25.06 -20.65
N THR A 355 -54.75 -25.65 -19.45
CA THR A 355 -53.71 -25.29 -18.46
C THR A 355 -52.33 -25.67 -18.97
N ALA A 356 -52.17 -26.87 -19.54
CA ALA A 356 -50.92 -27.32 -20.14
C ALA A 356 -50.49 -26.43 -21.33
N ALA A 357 -51.43 -25.99 -22.16
CA ALA A 357 -51.12 -25.07 -23.27
C ALA A 357 -50.62 -23.70 -22.77
N ARG A 358 -51.22 -23.15 -21.70
CA ARG A 358 -50.76 -21.90 -21.06
C ARG A 358 -49.37 -22.06 -20.45
N LEU A 359 -49.12 -23.15 -19.74
CA LEU A 359 -47.82 -23.44 -19.15
C LEU A 359 -46.72 -23.59 -20.21
N ARG A 360 -47.01 -24.24 -21.34
CA ARG A 360 -46.07 -24.33 -22.49
C ARG A 360 -45.76 -22.96 -23.08
N LYS A 361 -46.75 -22.07 -23.22
CA LYS A 361 -46.52 -20.70 -23.71
C LYS A 361 -45.57 -19.95 -22.77
N ASN A 362 -45.82 -19.99 -21.46
CA ASN A 362 -44.95 -19.36 -20.47
C ASN A 362 -43.54 -19.97 -20.48
N GLN A 363 -43.42 -21.29 -20.62
CA GLN A 363 -42.13 -21.98 -20.74
C GLN A 363 -41.34 -21.50 -21.97
N THR A 364 -42.00 -21.33 -23.13
CA THR A 364 -41.32 -20.81 -24.33
C THR A 364 -40.85 -19.37 -24.17
N GLU A 365 -41.58 -18.55 -23.42
CA GLU A 365 -41.22 -17.15 -23.17
C GLU A 365 -40.05 -17.04 -22.19
N SER A 366 -40.08 -17.82 -21.10
CA SER A 366 -38.93 -17.93 -20.17
C SER A 366 -37.69 -18.50 -20.85
N THR A 367 -37.84 -19.46 -21.77
CA THR A 367 -36.71 -20.02 -22.53
C THR A 367 -36.04 -18.96 -23.41
N LYS A 368 -36.83 -18.09 -24.06
CA LYS A 368 -36.28 -16.96 -24.84
C LYS A 368 -35.53 -15.96 -23.97
N GLN A 369 -36.04 -15.65 -22.78
CA GLN A 369 -35.33 -14.77 -21.83
C GLN A 369 -34.02 -15.39 -21.35
N ILE A 370 -33.98 -16.70 -21.09
CA ILE A 370 -32.75 -17.40 -20.73
C ILE A 370 -31.72 -17.33 -21.87
N GLN A 371 -32.13 -17.57 -23.12
CA GLN A 371 -31.24 -17.46 -24.27
C GLN A 371 -30.67 -16.03 -24.46
N GLN A 372 -31.49 -15.00 -24.23
CA GLN A 372 -31.05 -13.60 -24.26
C GLN A 372 -29.99 -13.32 -23.17
N LEU A 373 -30.22 -13.80 -21.94
CA LEU A 373 -29.29 -13.65 -20.83
C LEU A 373 -27.98 -14.43 -21.05
N GLU A 374 -28.05 -15.61 -21.65
CA GLU A 374 -26.86 -16.40 -22.02
C GLU A 374 -26.01 -15.69 -23.09
N ALA A 375 -26.64 -15.06 -24.08
CA ALA A 375 -25.94 -14.25 -25.09
C ALA A 375 -25.21 -13.07 -24.44
N ASN A 376 -25.91 -12.31 -23.59
CA ASN A 376 -25.30 -11.18 -22.87
C ASN A 376 -24.13 -11.63 -21.97
N ASN A 377 -24.26 -12.81 -21.34
CA ASN A 377 -23.20 -13.34 -20.47
C ASN A 377 -21.96 -13.76 -21.27
N ARG A 378 -22.11 -14.27 -22.50
CA ARG A 378 -20.98 -14.53 -23.40
C ARG A 378 -20.27 -13.25 -23.80
N GLU A 379 -21.00 -12.20 -24.17
CA GLU A 379 -20.39 -10.91 -24.51
C GLU A 379 -19.60 -10.31 -23.33
N LEU A 380 -20.11 -10.47 -22.11
CA LEU A 380 -19.40 -10.04 -20.90
C LEU A 380 -18.17 -10.90 -20.64
N GLN A 381 -18.23 -12.22 -20.85
CA GLN A 381 -17.05 -13.11 -20.76
C GLN A 381 -15.96 -12.72 -21.77
N ASP A 382 -16.33 -12.43 -23.03
CA ASP A 382 -15.39 -12.02 -24.06
C ASP A 382 -14.70 -10.69 -23.70
N LYS A 383 -15.47 -9.71 -23.20
CA LYS A 383 -14.91 -8.45 -22.68
C LYS A 383 -13.97 -8.67 -21.49
N ASN A 384 -14.31 -9.57 -20.58
CA ASN A 384 -13.48 -9.89 -19.43
C ASN A 384 -12.15 -10.52 -19.86
N CYS A 385 -12.18 -11.44 -20.83
CA CYS A 385 -10.98 -12.03 -21.41
C CYS A 385 -10.07 -10.98 -22.08
N LEU A 386 -10.64 -10.00 -22.78
CA LEU A 386 -9.87 -8.90 -23.37
C LEU A 386 -9.21 -8.01 -22.29
N LEU A 387 -9.94 -7.70 -21.22
CA LEU A 387 -9.40 -6.92 -20.09
C LEU A 387 -8.30 -7.68 -19.35
N GLU A 388 -8.44 -8.99 -19.18
CA GLU A 388 -7.44 -9.83 -18.53
C GLU A 388 -6.15 -9.95 -19.36
N ASN A 389 -6.27 -10.06 -20.68
CA ASN A 389 -5.12 -9.99 -21.58
C ASN A 389 -4.43 -8.61 -21.56
N ALA A 390 -5.19 -7.52 -21.46
CA ALA A 390 -4.63 -6.18 -21.31
C ALA A 390 -3.91 -6.00 -19.97
N LYS A 391 -4.48 -6.56 -18.88
CA LYS A 391 -3.87 -6.59 -17.55
C LYS A 391 -2.52 -7.32 -17.59
N LEU A 392 -2.46 -8.53 -18.15
CA LEU A 392 -1.22 -9.30 -18.27
C LEU A 392 -0.13 -8.55 -19.05
N LYS A 393 -0.52 -7.78 -20.07
CA LYS A 393 0.42 -6.95 -20.83
C LYS A 393 0.97 -5.80 -19.99
N LEU A 394 0.11 -5.11 -19.22
CA LEU A 394 0.52 -4.05 -18.31
C LEU A 394 1.42 -4.57 -17.18
N GLU A 395 1.12 -5.74 -16.62
CA GLU A 395 1.97 -6.38 -15.60
C GLU A 395 3.36 -6.71 -16.15
N LYS A 396 3.44 -7.19 -17.40
CA LYS A 396 4.74 -7.42 -18.06
C LYS A 396 5.51 -6.12 -18.27
N ASP A 397 4.83 -5.05 -18.68
CA ASP A 397 5.46 -3.74 -18.88
C ASP A 397 5.93 -3.14 -17.55
N PHE A 398 5.17 -3.33 -16.47
CA PHE A 398 5.56 -2.95 -15.10
C PHE A 398 6.82 -3.67 -14.64
N LEU A 399 6.91 -4.99 -14.81
CA LEU A 399 8.10 -5.77 -14.47
C LEU A 399 9.34 -5.31 -15.25
N ASN A 400 9.19 -4.99 -16.53
CA ASN A 400 10.28 -4.47 -17.36
C ASN A 400 10.75 -3.09 -16.86
N LEU A 401 9.82 -2.20 -16.50
CA LEU A 401 10.13 -0.88 -15.92
C LEU A 401 10.80 -0.99 -14.55
N GLN A 402 10.36 -1.93 -13.71
CA GLN A 402 10.96 -2.21 -12.41
C GLN A 402 12.42 -2.67 -12.56
N SER A 403 12.68 -3.60 -13.48
CA SER A 403 14.05 -4.06 -13.77
C SER A 403 14.95 -2.93 -14.30
N ALA A 404 14.42 -2.05 -15.16
CA ALA A 404 15.15 -0.88 -15.64
C ALA A 404 15.46 0.12 -14.50
N LEU A 405 14.50 0.34 -13.60
CA LEU A 405 14.69 1.21 -12.43
C LEU A 405 15.74 0.67 -11.47
N GLU A 406 15.75 -0.64 -11.20
CA GLU A 406 16.78 -1.29 -10.38
C GLU A 406 18.17 -1.17 -11.02
N SER A 407 18.27 -1.33 -12.34
CA SER A 407 19.54 -1.10 -13.05
C SER A 407 20.03 0.33 -12.88
N GLU A 408 19.15 1.32 -13.06
CA GLU A 408 19.49 2.73 -12.90
C GLU A 408 19.88 3.09 -11.44
N ARG A 409 19.26 2.42 -10.45
CA ARG A 409 19.64 2.56 -9.04
C ARG A 409 21.04 2.01 -8.78
N ARG A 410 21.37 0.84 -9.34
CA ARG A 410 22.73 0.27 -9.24
C ARG A 410 23.77 1.18 -9.89
N ASP A 411 23.49 1.70 -11.07
CA ASP A 411 24.38 2.61 -11.79
C ASP A 411 24.60 3.91 -11.02
N ARG A 412 23.55 4.46 -10.38
CA ARG A 412 23.67 5.62 -9.49
C ARG A 412 24.46 5.33 -8.22
N SER A 413 24.27 4.16 -7.60
CA SER A 413 25.06 3.74 -6.43
C SER A 413 26.54 3.66 -6.80
N HIS A 414 26.85 3.03 -7.92
CA HIS A 414 28.21 2.93 -8.43
C HIS A 414 28.81 4.31 -8.77
N GLY A 415 28.01 5.20 -9.37
CA GLY A 415 28.41 6.59 -9.58
C GLY A 415 28.73 7.33 -8.28
N SER A 416 27.93 7.10 -7.22
CA SER A 416 28.14 7.69 -5.90
C SER A 416 29.43 7.19 -5.24
N GLU A 417 29.74 5.90 -5.36
CA GLU A 417 31.00 5.32 -4.87
C GLU A 417 32.21 5.95 -5.57
N ILE A 418 32.17 6.07 -6.91
CA ILE A 418 33.24 6.72 -7.68
C ILE A 418 33.41 8.19 -7.26
N ILE A 419 32.31 8.91 -7.02
CA ILE A 419 32.38 10.30 -6.53
C ILE A 419 33.04 10.35 -5.15
N SER A 420 32.70 9.43 -4.25
CA SER A 420 33.30 9.36 -2.91
C SER A 420 34.81 9.08 -2.97
N ASP A 421 35.23 8.13 -3.82
CA ASP A 421 36.65 7.82 -4.06
C ASP A 421 37.40 9.03 -4.63
N LEU A 422 36.81 9.72 -5.60
CA LEU A 422 37.39 10.94 -6.18
C LEU A 422 37.50 12.06 -5.16
N GLN A 423 36.50 12.24 -4.30
CA GLN A 423 36.53 13.21 -3.20
C GLN A 423 37.65 12.88 -2.20
N GLY A 424 37.80 11.63 -1.77
CA GLY A 424 38.89 11.20 -0.90
C GLY A 424 40.27 11.45 -1.51
N ARG A 425 40.41 11.23 -2.82
CA ARG A 425 41.66 11.51 -3.54
C ARG A 425 41.95 13.01 -3.66
N ILE A 426 40.92 13.85 -3.86
CA ILE A 426 41.06 15.31 -3.83
C ILE A 426 41.54 15.77 -2.44
N SER A 427 40.90 15.30 -1.36
CA SER A 427 41.32 15.66 0.01
C SER A 427 42.77 15.26 0.32
N SER A 428 43.19 14.08 -0.14
CA SER A 428 44.58 13.63 0.02
C SER A 428 45.57 14.53 -0.73
N LEU A 429 45.25 14.91 -1.97
CA LEU A 429 46.07 15.83 -2.77
C LEU A 429 46.09 17.25 -2.17
N GLU A 430 44.97 17.72 -1.60
CA GLU A 430 44.92 18.99 -0.90
C GLU A 430 45.82 19.01 0.34
N GLU A 431 45.88 17.89 1.07
CA GLU A 431 46.78 17.70 2.20
C GLU A 431 48.25 17.66 1.77
N GLU A 432 48.58 16.95 0.69
CA GLU A 432 49.92 16.97 0.08
C GLU A 432 50.33 18.38 -0.36
N VAL A 433 49.43 19.15 -0.98
CA VAL A 433 49.68 20.54 -1.39
C VAL A 433 49.91 21.42 -0.16
N LYS A 434 49.15 21.23 0.92
CA LYS A 434 49.33 21.95 2.19
C LYS A 434 50.69 21.65 2.82
N ASN A 435 51.08 20.38 2.84
CA ASN A 435 52.38 19.94 3.33
C ASN A 435 53.52 20.50 2.47
N GLY A 436 53.37 20.49 1.15
CA GLY A 436 54.30 21.10 0.20
C GLY A 436 54.47 22.61 0.42
N LYS A 437 53.37 23.35 0.64
CA LYS A 437 53.42 24.78 0.98
C LYS A 437 54.16 25.04 2.30
N SER A 438 53.94 24.20 3.32
CA SER A 438 54.65 24.31 4.59
C SER A 438 56.15 24.07 4.43
N ALA A 439 56.55 23.06 3.65
CA ALA A 439 57.94 22.78 3.34
C ALA A 439 58.61 23.91 2.55
N LEU A 440 57.91 24.47 1.56
CA LEU A 440 58.38 25.62 0.79
C LEU A 440 58.62 26.83 1.71
N ALA A 441 57.68 27.14 2.61
CA ALA A 441 57.82 28.24 3.55
C ALA A 441 59.03 28.07 4.48
N LYS A 442 59.33 26.84 4.93
CA LYS A 442 60.54 26.54 5.72
C LYS A 442 61.82 26.79 4.90
N LEU A 443 61.87 26.31 3.66
CA LEU A 443 63.00 26.52 2.75
C LEU A 443 63.22 28.00 2.42
N GLU A 444 62.15 28.78 2.24
CA GLU A 444 62.25 30.23 2.03
C GLU A 444 62.82 30.95 3.26
N MET A 445 62.47 30.49 4.46
CA MET A 445 63.00 31.03 5.71
C MET A 445 64.49 30.70 5.88
N GLU A 446 64.89 29.46 5.61
CA GLU A 446 66.30 29.04 5.60
C GLU A 446 67.12 29.83 4.56
N LYS A 447 66.56 30.03 3.35
CA LYS A 447 67.17 30.85 2.31
C LYS A 447 67.42 32.28 2.82
N ARG A 448 66.44 32.92 3.47
CA ARG A 448 66.62 34.26 4.04
C ARG A 448 67.74 34.30 5.08
N GLN A 449 67.79 33.32 5.99
CA GLN A 449 68.84 33.24 7.01
C GLN A 449 70.24 33.05 6.40
N LEU A 450 70.37 32.23 5.37
CA LEU A 450 71.63 32.06 4.64
C LEU A 450 72.03 33.35 3.92
N GLN A 451 71.06 34.08 3.39
CA GLN A 451 71.28 35.34 2.69
C GLN A 451 71.75 36.45 3.65
N GLU A 452 71.20 36.52 4.87
CA GLU A 452 71.72 37.38 5.95
C GLU A 452 73.17 37.02 6.32
N LYS A 453 73.45 35.74 6.56
CA LYS A 453 74.81 35.28 6.86
C LYS A 453 75.81 35.63 5.75
N LEU A 454 75.39 35.50 4.49
CA LEU A 454 76.22 35.90 3.34
C LEU A 454 76.53 37.40 3.40
N THR A 455 75.51 38.25 3.63
CA THR A 455 75.73 39.70 3.73
C THR A 455 76.62 40.10 4.90
N ASP A 456 76.57 39.38 6.03
CA ASP A 456 77.45 39.64 7.17
C ASP A 456 78.90 39.24 6.87
N LEU A 457 79.11 38.08 6.24
CA LEU A 457 80.44 37.66 5.78
C LEU A 457 81.02 38.61 4.72
N GLU A 458 80.19 39.15 3.82
CA GLU A 458 80.62 40.17 2.85
C GLU A 458 81.06 41.47 3.51
N LYS A 459 80.35 41.93 4.57
CA LYS A 459 80.77 43.08 5.37
C LYS A 459 82.09 42.81 6.09
N GLU A 460 82.25 41.63 6.68
CA GLU A 460 83.46 41.24 7.40
C GLU A 460 84.66 41.17 6.46
N LYS A 461 84.47 40.59 5.27
CA LYS A 461 85.46 40.59 4.18
C LYS A 461 85.85 42.02 3.78
N SER A 462 84.88 42.90 3.57
CA SER A 462 85.12 44.31 3.23
C SER A 462 85.93 45.02 4.33
N ASN A 463 85.59 44.79 5.60
CA ASN A 463 86.35 45.34 6.73
C ASN A 463 87.80 44.83 6.75
N MET A 464 88.03 43.54 6.49
CA MET A 464 89.37 42.96 6.38
C MET A 464 90.14 43.52 5.19
N GLU A 465 89.49 43.73 4.03
CA GLU A 465 90.10 44.38 2.87
C GLU A 465 90.52 45.83 3.19
N ILE A 466 89.69 46.58 3.93
CA ILE A 466 90.01 47.93 4.40
C ILE A 466 91.21 47.92 5.34
N ASP A 467 91.25 47.01 6.33
CA ASP A 467 92.37 46.89 7.28
C ASP A 467 93.68 46.51 6.57
N MET A 468 93.63 45.55 5.64
CA MET A 468 94.78 45.17 4.83
C MET A 468 95.26 46.33 3.96
N THR A 469 94.35 47.11 3.37
CA THR A 469 94.69 48.29 2.57
C THR A 469 95.34 49.38 3.44
N TYR A 470 94.83 49.58 4.67
CA TYR A 470 95.43 50.51 5.63
C TYR A 470 96.85 50.09 6.02
N LYS A 471 97.05 48.81 6.40
CA LYS A 471 98.36 48.25 6.72
C LYS A 471 99.34 48.35 5.56
N PHE A 472 98.88 48.04 4.34
CA PHE A 472 99.70 48.17 3.13
C PHE A 472 100.17 49.62 2.94
N LYS A 473 99.28 50.60 3.14
CA LYS A 473 99.59 52.03 3.00
C LYS A 473 100.59 52.52 4.05
N VAL A 474 100.48 52.05 5.29
CA VAL A 474 101.46 52.31 6.36
C VAL A 474 102.82 51.72 6.01
N MET A 475 102.84 50.48 5.52
CA MET A 475 104.08 49.81 5.13
C MET A 475 104.75 50.49 3.94
N GLN A 476 103.96 50.98 2.97
CA GLN A 476 104.45 51.76 1.84
C GLN A 476 105.07 53.09 2.28
N GLN A 477 104.43 53.82 3.22
CA GLN A 477 105.01 55.05 3.77
C GLN A 477 106.34 54.80 4.49
N ASN A 478 106.45 53.71 5.26
CA ASN A 478 107.69 53.35 5.93
C ASN A 478 108.80 53.02 4.92
N LEU A 479 108.46 52.32 3.82
CA LEU A 479 109.40 52.02 2.75
C LEU A 479 109.87 53.29 2.04
N GLU A 480 108.97 54.22 1.74
CA GLU A 480 109.31 55.52 1.14
C GLU A 480 110.19 56.37 2.06
N GLN A 481 110.00 56.27 3.38
CA GLN A 481 110.83 56.91 4.39
C GLN A 481 112.25 56.31 4.46
N GLU A 482 112.36 54.98 4.46
CA GLU A 482 113.64 54.27 4.35
C GLU A 482 114.36 54.56 3.03
N GLU A 483 113.64 54.63 1.91
CA GLU A 483 114.21 55.02 0.62
C GLU A 483 114.73 56.47 0.64
N ALA A 484 114.03 57.40 1.31
CA ALA A 484 114.48 58.77 1.49
C ALA A 484 115.74 58.86 2.37
N GLU A 485 115.83 58.04 3.43
CA GLU A 485 117.02 57.89 4.28
C GLU A 485 118.20 57.25 3.52
N HIS A 486 117.91 56.27 2.65
CA HIS A 486 118.88 55.64 1.76
C HIS A 486 119.36 56.60 0.65
N LYS A 487 118.50 57.52 0.19
CA LYS A 487 118.85 58.61 -0.75
C LYS A 487 119.70 59.68 -0.07
N ALA A 488 119.44 59.96 1.22
CA ALA A 488 120.22 60.88 2.03
C ALA A 488 121.61 60.32 2.42
N THR A 489 121.76 59.00 2.52
CA THR A 489 123.06 58.32 2.70
C THR A 489 123.81 58.14 1.39
N LYS A 490 123.12 57.92 0.26
CA LYS A 490 123.71 57.92 -1.09
C LYS A 490 124.26 59.30 -1.52
N ALA A 491 123.77 60.39 -0.92
CA ALA A 491 124.27 61.75 -1.15
C ALA A 491 125.56 62.11 -0.37
N ARG A 492 126.07 61.22 0.51
CA ARG A 492 127.30 61.45 1.29
C ARG A 492 128.56 60.78 0.75
N LEU A 493 128.45 60.00 -0.32
CA LEU A 493 129.59 59.39 -1.01
C LEU A 493 129.45 59.67 -2.51
N ALA A 494 129.74 60.91 -2.87
CA ALA A 494 129.91 61.32 -4.25
C ALA A 494 131.38 61.16 -4.66
N ASP A 495 131.54 60.67 -5.89
CA ASP A 495 132.62 61.01 -6.82
C ASP A 495 134.00 60.33 -6.65
N LYS A 496 134.19 59.22 -7.39
CA LYS A 496 135.40 59.10 -8.22
C LYS A 496 135.15 58.18 -9.43
N ASN A 497 135.18 58.83 -10.59
CA ASN A 497 134.94 58.25 -11.90
C ASN A 497 136.22 57.62 -12.52
N LYS A 498 135.98 56.58 -13.32
CA LYS A 498 136.58 56.23 -14.63
C LYS A 498 137.77 55.22 -14.77
N ILE A 499 137.37 54.06 -15.33
CA ILE A 499 137.86 53.34 -16.55
C ILE A 499 139.02 52.33 -16.38
N TYR A 500 138.73 51.03 -16.57
CA TYR A 500 138.93 50.28 -17.83
C TYR A 500 138.21 48.91 -17.81
N GLU A 501 137.75 48.50 -19.00
CA GLU A 501 137.34 47.14 -19.46
C GLU A 501 135.93 46.67 -19.07
N SER A 502 134.88 46.79 -19.91
CA SER A 502 134.67 46.35 -21.31
C SER A 502 134.84 44.82 -21.49
N ILE A 503 133.71 44.17 -21.83
CA ILE A 503 133.51 42.79 -22.35
C ILE A 503 132.79 41.78 -21.42
N GLU A 504 132.34 42.15 -20.20
CA GLU A 504 131.49 41.26 -19.36
C GLU A 504 130.04 41.79 -19.14
N GLU A 505 129.78 43.08 -19.35
CA GLU A 505 128.45 43.69 -19.12
C GLU A 505 127.40 43.30 -20.16
N ALA A 506 127.78 43.07 -21.43
CA ALA A 506 126.83 42.70 -22.48
C ALA A 506 126.29 41.25 -22.37
N LYS A 507 126.96 40.36 -21.62
CA LYS A 507 126.46 39.00 -21.34
C LYS A 507 125.61 38.92 -20.07
N SER A 508 125.93 39.72 -19.05
CA SER A 508 125.16 39.82 -17.81
C SER A 508 123.81 40.54 -18.01
N GLU A 509 123.77 41.62 -18.80
CA GLU A 509 122.50 42.30 -19.13
C GLU A 509 121.59 41.38 -19.97
N ALA A 510 122.14 40.64 -20.94
CA ALA A 510 121.38 39.70 -21.76
C ALA A 510 120.86 38.50 -20.96
N MET A 511 121.60 38.01 -19.97
CA MET A 511 121.17 36.90 -19.11
C MET A 511 120.09 37.33 -18.10
N LYS A 512 120.18 38.55 -17.54
CA LYS A 512 119.13 39.14 -16.67
C LYS A 512 117.87 39.52 -17.44
N GLU A 513 118.00 40.02 -18.66
CA GLU A 513 116.87 40.28 -19.57
C GLU A 513 116.17 38.97 -19.96
N MET A 514 116.93 37.89 -20.21
CA MET A 514 116.41 36.56 -20.49
C MET A 514 115.73 35.92 -19.26
N GLU A 515 116.31 36.04 -18.05
CA GLU A 515 115.69 35.57 -16.80
C GLU A 515 114.41 36.35 -16.47
N LYS A 516 114.39 37.67 -16.71
CA LYS A 516 113.18 38.48 -16.55
C LYS A 516 112.08 38.06 -17.52
N LYS A 517 112.42 37.84 -18.80
CA LYS A 517 111.48 37.32 -19.80
C LYS A 517 111.00 35.91 -19.47
N LEU A 518 111.85 35.05 -18.91
CA LEU A 518 111.50 33.70 -18.45
C LEU A 518 110.54 33.75 -17.24
N LEU A 519 110.75 34.66 -16.30
CA LEU A 519 109.85 34.86 -15.16
C LEU A 519 108.51 35.46 -15.59
N GLU A 520 108.52 36.41 -16.53
CA GLU A 520 107.30 36.96 -17.13
C GLU A 520 106.53 35.90 -17.93
N GLU A 521 107.21 35.06 -18.72
CA GLU A 521 106.58 33.91 -19.39
C GLU A 521 106.02 32.89 -18.41
N ARG A 522 106.73 32.57 -17.31
CA ARG A 522 106.22 31.67 -16.27
C ARG A 522 104.98 32.24 -15.58
N ALA A 523 104.97 33.53 -15.28
CA ALA A 523 103.82 34.21 -14.69
C ALA A 523 102.63 34.25 -15.65
N LEU A 524 102.87 34.51 -16.94
CA LEU A 524 101.83 34.46 -17.98
C LEU A 524 101.28 33.04 -18.16
N LYS A 525 102.15 32.02 -18.17
CA LYS A 525 101.77 30.62 -18.25
C LYS A 525 100.87 30.22 -17.08
N GLN A 526 101.24 30.57 -15.85
CA GLN A 526 100.43 30.27 -14.67
C GLN A 526 99.08 31.00 -14.68
N LYS A 527 99.03 32.22 -15.23
CA LYS A 527 97.78 32.97 -15.40
C LYS A 527 96.86 32.34 -16.45
N VAL A 528 97.42 31.76 -17.51
CA VAL A 528 96.69 31.00 -18.54
C VAL A 528 96.20 29.67 -17.99
N GLU A 529 97.02 28.94 -17.24
CA GLU A 529 96.63 27.68 -16.58
C GLU A 529 95.47 27.89 -15.60
N ASN A 530 95.52 28.94 -14.78
CA ASN A 530 94.41 29.28 -13.88
C ASN A 530 93.11 29.63 -14.65
N ARG A 531 93.23 30.36 -15.76
CA ARG A 531 92.06 30.66 -16.63
C ARG A 531 91.50 29.42 -17.30
N LEU A 532 92.35 28.47 -17.70
CA LEU A 532 91.93 27.19 -18.27
C LEU A 532 91.14 26.37 -17.24
N LEU A 533 91.63 26.30 -16.01
CA LEU A 533 91.01 25.55 -14.93
C LEU A 533 89.64 26.13 -14.51
N GLU A 534 89.52 27.46 -14.49
CA GLU A 534 88.25 28.16 -14.27
C GLU A 534 87.25 27.87 -15.41
N ALA A 535 87.72 27.88 -16.67
CA ALA A 535 86.90 27.57 -17.83
C ALA A 535 86.44 26.09 -17.85
N GLU A 536 87.30 25.15 -17.44
CA GLU A 536 86.93 23.73 -17.28
C GLU A 536 85.87 23.54 -16.20
N LYS A 537 85.98 24.24 -15.07
CA LYS A 537 84.97 24.22 -14.01
C LYS A 537 83.63 24.76 -14.48
N GLN A 538 83.62 25.88 -15.21
CA GLN A 538 82.41 26.44 -15.81
C GLN A 538 81.78 25.48 -16.83
N ARG A 539 82.60 24.85 -17.67
CA ARG A 539 82.13 23.85 -18.64
C ARG A 539 81.50 22.64 -17.95
N SER A 540 82.06 22.16 -16.84
CA SER A 540 81.49 21.06 -16.06
C SER A 540 80.16 21.43 -15.40
N MET A 541 80.01 22.68 -14.95
CA MET A 541 78.76 23.18 -14.37
C MET A 541 77.66 23.25 -15.43
N LEU A 542 77.96 23.80 -16.61
CA LEU A 542 77.04 23.86 -17.75
C LEU A 542 76.64 22.46 -18.25
N ASP A 543 77.54 21.48 -18.21
CA ASP A 543 77.21 20.09 -18.58
C ASP A 543 76.23 19.44 -17.60
N CYS A 544 76.32 19.79 -16.31
CA CYS A 544 75.35 19.36 -15.29
C CYS A 544 73.98 20.02 -15.51
N ASP A 545 73.94 21.32 -15.76
CA ASP A 545 72.70 22.07 -16.02
C ASP A 545 72.01 21.61 -17.31
N LEU A 546 72.80 21.26 -18.35
CA LEU A 546 72.31 20.67 -19.59
C LEU A 546 71.64 19.33 -19.31
N LYS A 547 72.26 18.44 -18.53
CA LYS A 547 71.69 17.13 -18.17
C LYS A 547 70.41 17.26 -17.34
N GLN A 548 70.36 18.19 -16.39
CA GLN A 548 69.15 18.45 -15.60
C GLN A 548 68.01 18.97 -16.49
N SER A 549 68.32 19.90 -17.40
CA SER A 549 67.37 20.42 -18.40
C SER A 549 66.86 19.31 -19.31
N GLN A 550 67.73 18.40 -19.75
CA GLN A 550 67.36 17.24 -20.57
C GLN A 550 66.40 16.29 -19.85
N GLN A 551 66.66 16.01 -18.57
CA GLN A 551 65.78 15.18 -17.73
C GLN A 551 64.41 15.84 -17.56
N LYS A 552 64.37 17.16 -17.31
CA LYS A 552 63.11 17.91 -17.18
C LYS A 552 62.28 17.86 -18.47
N ILE A 553 62.92 17.97 -19.64
CA ILE A 553 62.25 17.85 -20.94
C ILE A 553 61.66 16.45 -21.14
N ASN A 554 62.41 15.39 -20.79
CA ASN A 554 61.91 14.02 -20.91
C ASN A 554 60.73 13.75 -19.98
N GLU A 555 60.74 14.31 -18.77
CA GLU A 555 59.60 14.25 -17.83
C GLU A 555 58.36 14.92 -18.43
N LEU A 556 58.51 16.12 -18.99
CA LEU A 556 57.43 16.87 -19.62
C LEU A 556 56.88 16.16 -20.87
N LEU A 557 57.73 15.51 -21.65
CA LEU A 557 57.29 14.69 -22.80
C LEU A 557 56.43 13.50 -22.35
N ARG A 558 56.83 12.79 -21.30
CA ARG A 558 56.01 11.71 -20.71
C ARG A 558 54.66 12.21 -20.21
N GLN A 559 54.64 13.37 -19.56
CA GLN A 559 53.38 13.98 -19.09
C GLN A 559 52.47 14.37 -20.26
N LYS A 560 53.03 14.94 -21.33
CA LYS A 560 52.30 15.27 -22.56
C LYS A 560 51.68 14.00 -23.17
N ASP A 561 52.43 12.91 -23.27
CA ASP A 561 51.93 11.67 -23.87
C ASP A 561 50.78 11.07 -23.05
N LYS A 562 50.89 11.11 -21.71
CA LYS A 562 49.82 10.67 -20.82
C LYS A 562 48.55 11.51 -20.97
N LEU A 563 48.70 12.84 -20.99
CA LEU A 563 47.58 13.76 -21.21
C LEU A 563 46.92 13.55 -22.58
N ASN A 564 47.70 13.25 -23.63
CA ASN A 564 47.17 12.96 -24.95
C ASN A 564 46.30 11.69 -24.96
N GLU A 565 46.70 10.66 -24.22
CA GLU A 565 45.93 9.42 -24.12
C GLU A 565 44.64 9.64 -23.31
N ASP A 566 44.71 10.41 -22.23
CA ASP A 566 43.53 10.79 -21.44
C ASP A 566 42.53 11.59 -22.30
N VAL A 567 42.99 12.52 -23.13
CA VAL A 567 42.15 13.29 -24.05
C VAL A 567 41.46 12.38 -25.09
N LYS A 568 42.17 11.39 -25.65
CA LYS A 568 41.56 10.41 -26.56
C LYS A 568 40.47 9.59 -25.86
N ASN A 569 40.74 9.11 -24.66
CA ASN A 569 39.77 8.33 -23.88
C ASN A 569 38.52 9.15 -23.53
N LEU A 570 38.69 10.42 -23.16
CA LEU A 570 37.57 11.33 -22.92
C LEU A 570 36.78 11.62 -24.18
N THR A 571 37.44 11.78 -25.33
CA THR A 571 36.79 12.00 -26.62
C THR A 571 35.91 10.80 -27.00
N LEU A 572 36.42 9.57 -26.83
CA LEU A 572 35.67 8.34 -27.07
C LEU A 572 34.43 8.24 -26.17
N LYS A 573 34.56 8.59 -24.88
CA LYS A 573 33.42 8.60 -23.94
C LYS A 573 32.35 9.61 -24.35
N ILE A 574 32.74 10.81 -24.78
CA ILE A 574 31.80 11.83 -25.26
C ILE A 574 31.04 11.33 -26.49
N GLU A 575 31.72 10.64 -27.40
CA GLU A 575 31.11 10.12 -28.63
C GLU A 575 30.09 9.02 -28.33
N GLN A 576 30.42 8.09 -27.42
CA GLN A 576 29.50 7.06 -26.92
C GLN A 576 28.26 7.68 -26.24
N GLU A 577 28.47 8.70 -25.40
CA GLU A 577 27.37 9.35 -24.68
C GLU A 577 26.46 10.15 -25.63
N THR A 578 27.05 10.75 -26.67
CA THR A 578 26.32 11.42 -27.75
C THR A 578 25.45 10.43 -28.52
N GLN A 579 25.96 9.23 -28.81
CA GLN A 579 25.20 8.18 -29.49
C GLN A 579 24.03 7.67 -28.64
N LYS A 580 24.25 7.43 -27.33
CA LYS A 580 23.18 7.07 -26.39
C LYS A 580 22.09 8.13 -26.32
N ARG A 581 22.47 9.41 -26.25
CA ARG A 581 21.52 10.54 -26.26
C ARG A 581 20.68 10.59 -27.53
N CYS A 582 21.25 10.24 -28.67
CA CYS A 582 20.51 10.21 -29.94
C CYS A 582 19.43 9.10 -29.94
N LEU A 583 19.76 7.92 -29.42
CA LEU A 583 18.83 6.80 -29.30
C LEU A 583 17.67 7.15 -28.36
N THR A 584 17.96 7.65 -27.16
CA THR A 584 16.92 8.03 -26.19
C THR A 584 16.03 9.17 -26.71
N GLN A 585 16.57 10.10 -27.49
CA GLN A 585 15.78 11.16 -28.12
C GLN A 585 14.81 10.61 -29.19
N ASN A 586 15.20 9.56 -29.92
CA ASN A 586 14.32 8.91 -30.89
C ASN A 586 13.21 8.11 -30.21
N ASP A 587 13.52 7.41 -29.12
CA ASP A 587 12.52 6.69 -28.32
C ASP A 587 11.50 7.67 -27.73
N LEU A 588 11.96 8.82 -27.21
CA LEU A 588 11.07 9.86 -26.69
C LEU A 588 10.11 10.40 -27.77
N LYS A 589 10.56 10.56 -29.01
CA LYS A 589 9.71 10.98 -30.13
C LYS A 589 8.64 9.92 -30.45
N MET A 590 9.02 8.65 -30.45
CA MET A 590 8.08 7.54 -30.70
C MET A 590 7.03 7.45 -29.60
N GLN A 591 7.43 7.54 -28.33
CA GLN A 591 6.53 7.58 -27.19
C GLN A 591 5.57 8.77 -27.26
N THR A 592 6.06 9.94 -27.69
CA THR A 592 5.23 11.14 -27.88
C THR A 592 4.15 10.94 -28.95
N GLN A 593 4.46 10.25 -30.06
CA GLN A 593 3.46 9.90 -31.08
C GLN A 593 2.41 8.91 -30.55
N GLN A 594 2.82 7.93 -29.74
CA GLN A 594 1.90 6.98 -29.14
C GLN A 594 0.92 7.65 -28.16
N VAL A 595 1.41 8.56 -27.32
CA VAL A 595 0.58 9.38 -26.43
C VAL A 595 -0.44 10.21 -27.20
N ASN A 596 -0.03 10.80 -28.33
CA ASN A 596 -0.96 11.58 -29.17
C ASN A 596 -2.07 10.71 -29.78
N THR A 597 -1.74 9.48 -30.17
CA THR A 597 -2.72 8.51 -30.68
C THR A 597 -3.72 8.12 -29.60
N LEU A 598 -3.24 7.82 -28.39
CA LEU A 598 -4.09 7.49 -27.24
C LEU A 598 -5.01 8.66 -26.87
N LYS A 599 -4.53 9.90 -26.89
CA LYS A 599 -5.37 11.09 -26.65
C LYS A 599 -6.51 11.26 -27.66
N MET A 600 -6.28 10.90 -28.93
CA MET A 600 -7.36 10.93 -29.92
C MET A 600 -8.41 9.85 -29.65
N SER A 601 -7.96 8.65 -29.26
CA SER A 601 -8.86 7.56 -28.86
C SER A 601 -9.68 7.91 -27.61
N GLU A 602 -9.05 8.51 -26.60
CA GLU A 602 -9.73 8.98 -25.38
C GLU A 602 -10.84 9.98 -25.70
N LYS A 603 -10.57 10.93 -26.61
CA LYS A 603 -11.57 11.91 -27.05
C LYS A 603 -12.76 11.24 -27.75
N GLN A 604 -12.52 10.19 -28.53
CA GLN A 604 -13.57 9.44 -29.21
C GLN A 604 -14.44 8.65 -28.22
N LEU A 605 -13.82 7.94 -27.27
CA LEU A 605 -14.52 7.22 -26.21
C LEU A 605 -15.37 8.16 -25.34
N LYS A 606 -14.87 9.36 -25.05
CA LYS A 606 -15.62 10.39 -24.31
C LYS A 606 -16.88 10.84 -25.05
N GLN A 607 -16.83 10.92 -26.39
CA GLN A 607 -18.01 11.24 -27.20
C GLN A 607 -19.03 10.09 -27.20
N GLU A 608 -18.58 8.84 -27.30
CA GLU A 608 -19.47 7.66 -27.21
C GLU A 608 -20.13 7.55 -25.84
N ASN A 609 -19.39 7.79 -24.76
CA ASN A 609 -19.93 7.70 -23.40
C ASN A 609 -21.02 8.76 -23.16
N ASN A 610 -20.81 9.99 -23.64
CA ASN A 610 -21.85 11.02 -23.60
C ASN A 610 -23.11 10.62 -24.37
N HIS A 611 -22.95 10.02 -25.56
CA HIS A 611 -24.09 9.55 -26.35
C HIS A 611 -24.85 8.42 -25.64
N LEU A 612 -24.15 7.48 -25.01
CA LEU A 612 -24.76 6.41 -24.23
C LEU A 612 -25.51 6.93 -22.99
N GLN A 613 -24.99 7.99 -22.34
CA GLN A 613 -25.69 8.65 -21.23
C GLN A 613 -27.00 9.31 -21.67
N GLU A 614 -27.04 9.95 -22.84
CA GLU A 614 -28.28 10.50 -23.41
C GLU A 614 -29.32 9.40 -23.68
N ILE A 615 -28.88 8.27 -24.24
CA ILE A 615 -29.77 7.12 -24.47
C ILE A 615 -30.31 6.57 -23.14
N LYS A 616 -29.45 6.43 -22.12
CA LYS A 616 -29.86 5.97 -20.79
C LYS A 616 -30.96 6.86 -20.20
N LEU A 617 -30.78 8.19 -20.24
CA LEU A 617 -31.78 9.15 -19.73
C LEU A 617 -33.13 9.01 -20.45
N SER A 618 -33.10 8.78 -21.77
CA SER A 618 -34.32 8.54 -22.56
C SER A 618 -35.05 7.26 -22.13
N LEU A 619 -34.29 6.16 -21.94
CA LEU A 619 -34.85 4.88 -21.50
C LEU A 619 -35.37 4.91 -20.06
N GLU A 620 -34.73 5.67 -19.17
CA GLU A 620 -35.22 5.88 -17.80
C GLU A 620 -36.55 6.64 -17.80
N LYS A 621 -36.70 7.64 -18.67
CA LYS A 621 -37.96 8.37 -18.83
C LYS A 621 -39.07 7.44 -19.32
N GLN A 622 -38.82 6.62 -20.34
CA GLN A 622 -39.79 5.64 -20.84
C GLN A 622 -40.19 4.61 -19.77
N ASN A 623 -39.23 4.12 -18.98
CA ASN A 623 -39.53 3.20 -17.87
C ASN A 623 -40.42 3.83 -16.79
N ASN A 624 -40.21 5.11 -16.48
CA ASN A 624 -41.04 5.81 -15.51
C ASN A 624 -42.48 6.02 -16.02
N GLU A 625 -42.65 6.29 -17.32
CA GLU A 625 -43.96 6.36 -17.96
C GLU A 625 -44.67 4.99 -17.88
N LEU A 626 -44.00 3.90 -18.24
CA LEU A 626 -44.55 2.54 -18.15
C LEU A 626 -44.93 2.13 -16.72
N ARG A 627 -44.13 2.53 -15.71
CA ARG A 627 -44.45 2.28 -14.30
C ARG A 627 -45.74 2.99 -13.88
N LYS A 628 -45.95 4.22 -14.36
CA LYS A 628 -47.16 4.98 -14.08
C LYS A 628 -48.39 4.34 -14.70
N GLU A 629 -48.29 3.95 -15.98
CA GLU A 629 -49.37 3.23 -16.67
C GLU A 629 -49.74 1.92 -15.97
N ARG A 630 -48.74 1.18 -15.49
CA ARG A 630 -48.98 -0.04 -14.71
C ARG A 630 -49.70 0.25 -13.39
N GLN A 631 -49.31 1.31 -12.68
CA GLN A 631 -49.94 1.69 -11.42
C GLN A 631 -51.40 2.10 -11.61
N ASP A 632 -51.69 2.82 -12.70
CA ASP A 632 -53.05 3.18 -13.08
C ASP A 632 -53.89 1.93 -13.43
N ALA A 633 -53.30 0.96 -14.14
CA ALA A 633 -53.95 -0.31 -14.47
C ALA A 633 -54.22 -1.19 -13.22
N ASP A 634 -53.27 -1.26 -12.28
CA ASP A 634 -53.44 -1.98 -11.01
C ASP A 634 -54.57 -1.34 -10.17
N GLY A 635 -54.69 0.00 -10.20
CA GLY A 635 -55.81 0.74 -9.59
C GLY A 635 -57.16 0.35 -10.18
N GLN A 636 -57.27 0.35 -11.52
CA GLN A 636 -58.50 -0.06 -12.21
C GLN A 636 -58.86 -1.52 -11.93
N MET A 637 -57.87 -2.41 -11.87
CA MET A 637 -58.09 -3.83 -11.55
C MET A 637 -58.67 -4.00 -10.14
N LYS A 638 -58.19 -3.21 -9.18
CA LYS A 638 -58.70 -3.21 -7.81
C LYS A 638 -60.14 -2.72 -7.74
N GLU A 639 -60.48 -1.63 -8.43
CA GLU A 639 -61.87 -1.14 -8.49
C GLU A 639 -62.83 -2.18 -9.09
N LEU A 640 -62.43 -2.87 -10.16
CA LEU A 640 -63.22 -3.94 -10.75
C LEU A 640 -63.38 -5.14 -9.81
N GLN A 641 -62.35 -5.45 -9.02
CA GLN A 641 -62.40 -6.52 -8.03
C GLN A 641 -63.37 -6.18 -6.88
N ASP A 642 -63.30 -4.95 -6.36
CA ASP A 642 -64.22 -4.48 -5.32
C ASP A 642 -65.69 -4.48 -5.82
N GLN A 643 -65.91 -4.11 -7.09
CA GLN A 643 -67.23 -4.21 -7.74
C GLN A 643 -67.72 -5.66 -7.84
N LEU A 644 -66.85 -6.58 -8.24
CA LEU A 644 -67.19 -8.01 -8.34
C LEU A 644 -67.54 -8.60 -6.97
N GLU A 645 -66.79 -8.26 -5.92
CA GLU A 645 -67.08 -8.68 -4.55
C GLU A 645 -68.44 -8.16 -4.07
N ALA A 646 -68.76 -6.90 -4.37
CA ALA A 646 -70.07 -6.32 -4.08
C ALA A 646 -71.19 -7.07 -4.82
N GLU A 647 -71.03 -7.36 -6.11
CA GLU A 647 -72.03 -8.14 -6.87
C GLU A 647 -72.21 -9.56 -6.33
N GLN A 648 -71.12 -10.23 -5.93
CA GLN A 648 -71.19 -11.55 -5.31
C GLN A 648 -71.94 -11.52 -3.97
N TYR A 649 -71.74 -10.46 -3.18
CA TYR A 649 -72.47 -10.24 -1.94
C TYR A 649 -73.98 -10.08 -2.21
N PHE A 650 -74.37 -9.21 -3.15
CA PHE A 650 -75.77 -9.04 -3.53
C PHE A 650 -76.38 -10.31 -4.12
N SER A 651 -75.65 -11.05 -4.96
CA SER A 651 -76.09 -12.34 -5.50
C SER A 651 -76.40 -13.35 -4.39
N THR A 652 -75.55 -13.40 -3.37
CA THR A 652 -75.74 -14.29 -2.21
C THR A 652 -76.97 -13.88 -1.39
N LEU A 653 -77.16 -12.58 -1.18
CA LEU A 653 -78.33 -12.04 -0.50
C LEU A 653 -79.63 -12.40 -1.25
N TYR A 654 -79.67 -12.18 -2.56
CA TYR A 654 -80.83 -12.54 -3.38
C TYR A 654 -81.11 -14.05 -3.38
N LYS A 655 -80.07 -14.89 -3.46
CA LYS A 655 -80.24 -16.36 -3.36
C LYS A 655 -80.82 -16.78 -2.00
N THR A 656 -80.45 -16.09 -0.93
CA THR A 656 -80.98 -16.34 0.42
C THR A 656 -82.44 -15.93 0.51
N GLN A 657 -82.78 -14.73 0.04
CA GLN A 657 -84.16 -14.24 0.01
C GLN A 657 -85.08 -15.13 -0.84
N VAL A 658 -84.61 -15.63 -1.99
CA VAL A 658 -85.35 -16.58 -2.82
C VAL A 658 -85.58 -17.91 -2.10
N ARG A 659 -84.64 -18.35 -1.26
CA ARG A 659 -84.78 -19.58 -0.46
C ARG A 659 -85.83 -19.41 0.63
N GLU A 660 -85.75 -18.32 1.39
CA GLU A 660 -86.73 -17.99 2.43
C GLU A 660 -88.15 -17.89 1.86
N LEU A 661 -88.32 -17.23 0.71
CA LEU A 661 -89.62 -17.14 0.03
C LEU A 661 -90.13 -18.52 -0.47
N LYS A 662 -89.22 -19.41 -0.88
CA LYS A 662 -89.59 -20.79 -1.25
C LYS A 662 -90.05 -21.58 -0.03
N GLU A 663 -89.32 -21.49 1.08
CA GLU A 663 -89.68 -22.14 2.35
C GLU A 663 -91.05 -21.64 2.84
N GLU A 664 -91.31 -20.33 2.79
CA GLU A 664 -92.62 -19.76 3.14
C GLU A 664 -93.75 -20.25 2.21
N CYS A 665 -93.48 -20.39 0.91
CA CYS A 665 -94.44 -20.95 -0.04
C CYS A 665 -94.72 -22.45 0.23
N GLU A 666 -93.70 -23.23 0.57
CA GLU A 666 -93.83 -24.64 0.94
C GLU A 666 -94.64 -24.81 2.23
N GLU A 667 -94.40 -23.98 3.24
CA GLU A 667 -95.18 -23.94 4.48
C GLU A 667 -96.65 -23.59 4.22
N LYS A 668 -96.92 -22.53 3.44
CA LYS A 668 -98.30 -22.17 3.05
C LYS A 668 -98.99 -23.30 2.28
N THR A 669 -98.25 -23.98 1.39
CA THR A 669 -98.77 -25.13 0.64
C THR A 669 -99.12 -26.29 1.57
N LYS A 670 -98.29 -26.55 2.59
CA LYS A 670 -98.56 -27.56 3.61
C LYS A 670 -99.81 -27.21 4.42
N LEU A 671 -99.95 -25.95 4.85
CA LEU A 671 -101.12 -25.47 5.58
C LEU A 671 -102.41 -25.62 4.75
N CYS A 672 -102.36 -25.30 3.45
CA CYS A 672 -103.49 -25.50 2.54
C CYS A 672 -103.90 -26.98 2.42
N LYS A 673 -102.93 -27.91 2.38
CA LYS A 673 -103.22 -29.36 2.36
C LYS A 673 -103.85 -29.83 3.67
N GLU A 674 -103.36 -29.35 4.82
CA GLU A 674 -103.94 -29.66 6.13
C GLU A 674 -105.38 -29.11 6.25
N MET A 675 -105.65 -27.90 5.76
CA MET A 675 -107.01 -27.37 5.68
C MET A 675 -107.91 -28.18 4.73
N GLN A 676 -107.40 -28.62 3.58
CA GLN A 676 -108.14 -29.50 2.68
C GLN A 676 -108.49 -30.85 3.32
N GLN A 677 -107.56 -31.47 4.05
CA GLN A 677 -107.85 -32.68 4.82
C GLN A 677 -108.94 -32.44 5.86
N LYS A 678 -108.87 -31.33 6.59
CA LYS A 678 -109.87 -30.99 7.60
C LYS A 678 -111.26 -30.73 7.00
N ILE A 679 -111.32 -30.13 5.81
CA ILE A 679 -112.58 -29.98 5.06
C ILE A 679 -113.13 -31.34 4.65
N GLN A 680 -112.27 -32.26 4.19
CA GLN A 680 -112.67 -33.61 3.82
C GLN A 680 -113.21 -34.39 5.03
N GLU A 681 -112.54 -34.32 6.18
CA GLU A 681 -113.00 -34.93 7.44
C GLU A 681 -114.39 -34.40 7.84
N LEU A 682 -114.60 -33.09 7.77
CA LEU A 682 -115.91 -32.48 8.06
C LEU A 682 -116.99 -32.87 7.04
N GLN A 683 -116.62 -33.10 5.77
CA GLN A 683 -117.53 -33.62 4.75
C GLN A 683 -117.92 -35.07 5.02
N ASP A 684 -116.96 -35.90 5.41
CA ASP A 684 -117.21 -37.30 5.77
C ASP A 684 -118.08 -37.38 7.04
N GLU A 685 -117.86 -36.52 8.04
CA GLU A 685 -118.72 -36.39 9.22
C GLU A 685 -120.14 -35.94 8.84
N ARG A 686 -120.27 -34.94 7.97
CA ARG A 686 -121.58 -34.50 7.46
C ARG A 686 -122.33 -35.63 6.77
N ASP A 687 -121.64 -36.40 5.92
CA ASP A 687 -122.25 -37.50 5.17
C ASP A 687 -122.63 -38.66 6.10
N SER A 688 -121.82 -38.94 7.12
CA SER A 688 -122.17 -39.87 8.20
C SER A 688 -123.42 -39.43 8.98
N LEU A 689 -123.52 -38.15 9.33
CA LEU A 689 -124.70 -37.58 10.01
C LEU A 689 -125.93 -37.60 9.11
N ALA A 690 -125.78 -37.32 7.82
CA ALA A 690 -126.86 -37.42 6.84
C ALA A 690 -127.37 -38.86 6.70
N ALA A 691 -126.48 -39.85 6.65
CA ALA A 691 -126.85 -41.26 6.64
C ALA A 691 -127.56 -41.69 7.94
N GLN A 692 -127.11 -41.21 9.10
CA GLN A 692 -127.81 -41.43 10.38
C GLN A 692 -129.20 -40.81 10.37
N LEU A 693 -129.37 -39.60 9.82
CA LEU A 693 -130.66 -38.94 9.68
C LEU A 693 -131.59 -39.75 8.77
N GLU A 694 -131.09 -40.27 7.65
CA GLU A 694 -131.86 -41.10 6.71
C GLU A 694 -132.30 -42.43 7.34
N ILE A 695 -131.44 -43.07 8.15
CA ILE A 695 -131.80 -44.24 8.95
C ILE A 695 -132.90 -43.89 9.98
N THR A 696 -132.81 -42.70 10.58
CA THR A 696 -133.80 -42.27 11.58
C THR A 696 -135.15 -41.94 10.94
N LEU A 697 -135.13 -41.31 9.75
CA LEU A 697 -136.32 -41.03 8.95
C LEU A 697 -136.99 -42.30 8.45
N THR A 698 -136.23 -43.26 7.90
CA THR A 698 -136.77 -44.57 7.50
C THR A 698 -137.34 -45.35 8.68
N LYS A 699 -136.75 -45.22 9.87
CA LYS A 699 -137.31 -45.78 11.11
C LYS A 699 -138.60 -45.08 11.53
N ALA A 700 -138.67 -43.76 11.43
CA ALA A 700 -139.89 -42.99 11.70
C ALA A 700 -141.01 -43.30 10.70
N ASP A 701 -140.69 -43.43 9.40
CA ASP A 701 -141.63 -43.84 8.36
C ASP A 701 -142.12 -45.27 8.59
N SER A 702 -141.25 -46.18 9.05
CA SER A 702 -141.63 -47.54 9.42
C SER A 702 -142.53 -47.59 10.67
N GLU A 703 -142.30 -46.71 11.66
CA GLU A 703 -143.18 -46.56 12.82
C GLU A 703 -144.53 -45.93 12.44
N GLN A 704 -144.54 -45.00 11.49
CA GLN A 704 -145.77 -44.41 10.96
C GLN A 704 -146.58 -45.41 10.13
N LEU A 705 -145.92 -46.27 9.34
CA LEU A 705 -146.54 -47.41 8.65
C LEU A 705 -147.08 -48.45 9.65
N ALA A 706 -146.34 -48.75 10.71
CA ALA A 706 -146.79 -49.66 11.77
C ALA A 706 -147.99 -49.11 12.56
N ARG A 707 -148.09 -47.78 12.76
CA ARG A 707 -149.28 -47.13 13.33
C ARG A 707 -150.48 -47.19 12.37
N SER A 708 -150.26 -46.98 11.07
CA SER A 708 -151.31 -47.06 10.06
C SER A 708 -151.89 -48.48 9.88
N ILE A 709 -151.09 -49.53 10.13
CA ILE A 709 -151.53 -50.94 10.08
C ILE A 709 -152.24 -51.34 11.39
N ALA A 710 -152.03 -50.63 12.49
CA ALA A 710 -152.74 -50.86 13.76
C ALA A 710 -154.08 -50.11 13.88
N GLU A 711 -154.37 -49.21 12.93
CA GLU A 711 -155.64 -48.45 12.82
C GLU A 711 -156.63 -49.05 11.79
N GLU A 712 -156.25 -50.13 11.09
CA GLU A 712 -157.14 -51.07 10.36
C GLU A 712 -157.43 -52.32 11.21
#